data_AF-A0A964V3Q4-F1
#
_entry.id   AF-A0A964V3Q4-F1
#
_cell.length_a   1.000
_cell.length_b   1.000
_cell.length_c   1.000
_cell.angle_alpha   90.00
_cell.angle_beta   90.00
_cell.angle_gamma   90.00
#
_symmetry.space_group_name_H-M   'P 1'
#
loop_
_entity.id
_entity.type
_entity.pdbx_description
1 polymer ?
#
loop_
_entity_poly.entity_id
_entity_poly.type
_entity_poly.pdbx_seq_one_letter_code
_entity_poly.pdbx_strand_id
1 'polypeptide(L)'
;MTVNNPSNSTPVYVGNGATTVYGYSFQIYEASNMVVTQTDTGGVATVLTLTTHYTLSGVGSRTGGNITLVAALPTGYTLVGRCVLPITQGTDLRNQGNFFAETHETVFDRLTKMVQQVYEVAQRAIRLPSSEVGSDLATTLPSIAGRASKFLAFDGSGNVIAAAGTSANLGPVSAFINTMLDDADSATARATLQIPGPRTVLMCRTVDGGSDPTLNPATWVVYKPDGSLLNISGSTTMGLQEAINYAAQYGYDLYVHGGGIKPEIFNVPYGGALGNNPFATTNGSAVVTVTHTAHGLSTGHHIRFTGLSGAVNGIPAAEFDPSELITVLSANTYTITLTTPATSAGSGGGAACRFQHAGQDVAIIHCTSAIEFPPIQNKSIRFGAVSLIIDGAHAAGMRFDSCMMVNFEFNGQLITSNSAIAVHFDPTKELPLDPVKAITASQFRFKTIGTNGGTNPVCVQFNVGTEGILSNRFEFGETNSFGIAGSIGIQVTDAAVGKVFRENSIFCYNLHGQRVVGLRAGITSGARIGGNIWDVFQFANQGALTTTFLTWGRNDIIRLVASADAHTVTECIKLEASAAGNVFTVVSWPVLVTTLVNDQATAKSNTIITATVHVEANKNGTNQTGVVTATQTDVTFSNELSDTLSNFDGTTFTAPLPGIYEIAARTSWVGTGDQAHLTTSIWKNGSILAESGVYASSAGGAQGATICRSIRLAAGDT
;
A
#
# COMPACT_ATOMS: atom_id res chain seq x y z
N MET A 1 85.08 -37.98 1.30
CA MET A 1 84.06 -38.89 1.87
C MET A 1 82.70 -38.27 1.58
N THR A 2 81.81 -39.02 0.94
CA THR A 2 80.58 -38.57 0.25
C THR A 2 79.38 -38.31 1.17
N VAL A 3 78.54 -37.32 0.85
CA VAL A 3 77.20 -37.12 1.45
C VAL A 3 76.30 -38.34 1.19
N ASN A 4 76.12 -39.18 2.21
CA ASN A 4 75.29 -40.40 2.13
C ASN A 4 73.92 -40.26 2.82
N ASN A 5 73.69 -39.17 3.58
CA ASN A 5 72.41 -38.92 4.24
C ASN A 5 71.55 -37.97 3.36
N PRO A 6 70.32 -38.37 2.96
CA PRO A 6 69.45 -37.54 2.14
C PRO A 6 68.81 -36.36 2.89
N SER A 7 68.85 -36.32 4.23
CA SER A 7 68.17 -35.30 5.02
C SER A 7 69.09 -34.15 5.47
N ASN A 8 68.67 -32.91 5.23
CA ASN A 8 69.27 -31.69 5.78
C ASN A 8 68.41 -31.06 6.89
N SER A 9 67.44 -31.81 7.45
CA SER A 9 66.60 -31.36 8.54
C SER A 9 66.44 -32.39 9.64
N THR A 10 66.11 -31.92 10.85
CA THR A 10 65.68 -32.78 11.96
C THR A 10 64.27 -33.34 11.67
N PRO A 11 63.84 -34.42 12.36
CA PRO A 11 62.42 -34.67 12.51
C PRO A 11 61.72 -33.50 13.21
N VAL A 12 60.40 -33.47 13.11
CA VAL A 12 59.58 -32.53 13.88
C VAL A 12 59.53 -33.00 15.32
N TYR A 13 60.09 -32.22 16.23
CA TYR A 13 59.99 -32.48 17.66
C TYR A 13 58.76 -31.80 18.23
N VAL A 14 58.04 -32.48 19.12
CA VAL A 14 56.87 -31.93 19.82
C VAL A 14 57.26 -31.62 21.27
N GLY A 15 56.97 -30.40 21.71
CA GLY A 15 57.26 -29.94 23.05
C GLY A 15 56.38 -30.59 24.09
N ASN A 16 57.00 -30.95 25.22
CA ASN A 16 56.34 -31.47 26.42
C ASN A 16 56.51 -30.53 27.62
N GLY A 17 57.02 -29.31 27.41
CA GLY A 17 57.29 -28.33 28.45
C GLY A 17 58.53 -28.63 29.31
N ALA A 18 59.25 -29.73 29.07
CA ALA A 18 60.39 -30.15 29.89
C ALA A 18 61.69 -30.40 29.10
N THR A 19 61.60 -30.88 27.86
CA THR A 19 62.78 -31.27 27.06
C THR A 19 63.49 -30.06 26.46
N THR A 20 64.79 -29.95 26.67
CA THR A 20 65.64 -28.85 26.15
C THR A 20 66.65 -29.30 25.10
N VAL A 21 66.95 -30.59 24.97
CA VAL A 21 68.00 -31.12 24.07
C VAL A 21 67.38 -31.94 22.95
N TYR A 22 67.70 -31.60 21.71
CA TYR A 22 67.17 -32.23 20.50
C TYR A 22 68.29 -32.59 19.53
N GLY A 23 68.36 -33.86 19.13
CA GLY A 23 69.41 -34.35 18.24
C GLY A 23 69.25 -33.87 16.79
N TYR A 24 70.36 -33.80 16.05
CA TYR A 24 70.37 -33.72 14.59
C TYR A 24 71.43 -34.66 14.05
N SER A 25 71.16 -35.33 12.93
CA SER A 25 71.98 -36.43 12.38
C SER A 25 72.68 -36.10 11.06
N PHE A 26 72.88 -34.81 10.79
CA PHE A 26 73.52 -34.29 9.58
C PHE A 26 74.62 -33.28 9.93
N GLN A 27 75.65 -33.21 9.08
CA GLN A 27 76.71 -32.22 9.26
C GLN A 27 76.23 -30.79 8.96
N ILE A 28 76.58 -29.88 9.87
CA ILE A 28 76.62 -28.43 9.65
C ILE A 28 78.09 -27.99 9.67
N TYR A 29 78.53 -27.14 8.72
CA TYR A 29 79.94 -26.74 8.64
C TYR A 29 80.26 -25.64 9.65
N GLU A 30 79.32 -24.72 9.85
CA GLU A 30 79.40 -23.64 10.83
C GLU A 30 78.08 -23.58 11.62
N ALA A 31 78.12 -23.05 12.84
CA ALA A 31 76.93 -22.93 13.68
C ALA A 31 75.83 -22.05 13.02
N SER A 32 76.25 -21.06 12.24
CA SER A 32 75.37 -20.18 11.44
C SER A 32 74.61 -20.91 10.33
N ASN A 33 75.05 -22.12 9.94
CA ASN A 33 74.36 -22.90 8.92
C ASN A 33 73.13 -23.63 9.48
N MET A 34 72.87 -23.60 10.78
CA MET A 34 71.65 -24.15 11.35
C MET A 34 70.61 -23.05 11.52
N VAL A 35 69.42 -23.28 10.96
CA VAL A 35 68.22 -22.48 11.23
C VAL A 35 67.26 -23.32 12.04
N VAL A 36 66.97 -22.89 13.26
CA VAL A 36 66.02 -23.56 14.15
C VAL A 36 64.72 -22.77 14.16
N THR A 37 63.61 -23.43 13.86
CA THR A 37 62.27 -22.85 13.83
C THR A 37 61.41 -23.52 14.87
N GLN A 38 60.74 -22.70 15.68
CA GLN A 38 59.70 -23.14 16.61
C GLN A 38 58.35 -22.71 16.05
N THR A 39 57.32 -23.55 16.19
CA THR A 39 55.95 -23.23 15.79
C THR A 39 55.02 -23.41 16.98
N ASP A 40 54.16 -22.41 17.24
CA ASP A 40 53.19 -22.46 18.33
C ASP A 40 51.92 -23.25 17.96
N THR A 41 51.00 -23.39 18.92
CA THR A 41 49.73 -24.11 18.73
C THR A 41 48.76 -23.42 17.77
N GLY A 42 48.98 -22.13 17.46
CA GLY A 42 48.23 -21.37 16.45
C GLY A 42 48.83 -21.50 15.05
N GLY A 43 49.95 -22.22 14.89
CA GLY A 43 50.64 -22.40 13.61
C GLY A 43 51.60 -21.25 13.26
N VAL A 44 51.88 -20.33 14.19
CA VAL A 44 52.82 -19.23 13.94
C VAL A 44 54.25 -19.72 14.09
N ALA A 45 55.03 -19.64 13.01
CA ALA A 45 56.43 -20.07 12.97
C ALA A 45 57.39 -18.91 13.30
N THR A 46 58.28 -19.14 14.26
CA THR A 46 59.30 -18.19 14.72
C THR A 46 60.69 -18.79 14.54
N VAL A 47 61.58 -18.07 13.85
CA VAL A 47 63.00 -18.46 13.75
C VAL A 47 63.71 -18.07 15.03
N LEU A 48 64.36 -19.04 15.67
CA LEU A 48 65.11 -18.83 16.91
C LEU A 48 66.51 -18.29 16.61
N THR A 49 66.98 -17.38 17.44
CA THR A 49 68.34 -16.81 17.36
C THR A 49 69.36 -17.69 18.09
N LEU A 50 70.44 -18.06 17.40
CA LEU A 50 71.59 -18.81 17.95
C LEU A 50 72.23 -18.02 19.12
N THR A 51 72.69 -18.72 20.16
CA THR A 51 73.21 -18.21 21.45
C THR A 51 72.22 -17.49 22.37
N THR A 52 71.13 -16.93 21.83
CA THR A 52 70.06 -16.34 22.65
C THR A 52 69.02 -17.37 23.06
N HIS A 53 68.53 -18.16 22.10
CA HIS A 53 67.43 -19.10 22.32
C HIS A 53 67.89 -20.56 22.32
N TYR A 54 69.01 -20.86 21.67
CA TYR A 54 69.60 -22.19 21.62
C TYR A 54 71.11 -22.16 21.39
N THR A 55 71.79 -23.23 21.77
CA THR A 55 73.19 -23.52 21.43
C THR A 55 73.29 -24.81 20.63
N LEU A 56 74.42 -25.00 19.94
CA LEU A 56 74.68 -26.18 19.12
C LEU A 56 75.95 -26.89 19.61
N SER A 57 75.88 -28.22 19.64
CA SER A 57 77.03 -29.10 19.76
C SER A 57 77.19 -29.92 18.48
N GLY A 58 78.38 -30.47 18.24
CA GLY A 58 78.64 -31.29 17.04
C GLY A 58 78.77 -30.50 15.74
N VAL A 59 79.05 -29.19 15.80
CA VAL A 59 79.39 -28.40 14.60
C VAL A 59 80.63 -28.99 13.94
N GLY A 60 80.59 -29.18 12.62
CA GLY A 60 81.62 -29.87 11.85
C GLY A 60 81.57 -31.41 11.95
N SER A 61 80.81 -31.99 12.89
CA SER A 61 80.65 -33.44 13.04
C SER A 61 79.80 -34.03 11.92
N ARG A 62 80.28 -35.12 11.32
CA ARG A 62 79.58 -35.81 10.22
C ARG A 62 78.33 -36.56 10.68
N THR A 63 78.26 -36.97 11.94
CA THR A 63 77.10 -37.65 12.54
C THR A 63 76.10 -36.68 13.16
N GLY A 64 76.36 -35.37 13.05
CA GLY A 64 75.57 -34.31 13.67
C GLY A 64 75.86 -34.14 15.16
N GLY A 65 74.89 -33.58 15.89
CA GLY A 65 75.03 -33.19 17.29
C GLY A 65 73.69 -32.83 17.92
N ASN A 66 73.66 -31.89 18.86
CA ASN A 66 72.43 -31.49 19.53
C ASN A 66 72.16 -29.98 19.43
N ILE A 67 70.87 -29.65 19.28
CA ILE A 67 70.27 -28.34 19.53
C ILE A 67 69.86 -28.31 21.01
N THR A 68 70.43 -27.41 21.79
CA THR A 68 70.07 -27.22 23.21
C THR A 68 69.36 -25.90 23.37
N LEU A 69 68.05 -25.92 23.61
CA LEU A 69 67.24 -24.75 23.87
C LEU A 69 67.55 -24.17 25.27
N VAL A 70 67.51 -22.84 25.38
CA VAL A 70 67.68 -22.13 26.66
C VAL A 70 66.44 -22.28 27.55
N ALA A 71 65.26 -22.34 26.95
CA ALA A 71 64.00 -22.67 27.62
C ALA A 71 63.43 -23.97 27.04
N ALA A 72 62.80 -24.80 27.88
CA ALA A 72 62.16 -26.03 27.41
C ALA A 72 61.09 -25.73 26.35
N LEU A 73 61.00 -26.60 25.34
CA LEU A 73 60.00 -26.44 24.27
C LEU A 73 58.58 -26.58 24.89
N PRO A 74 57.74 -25.54 24.88
CA PRO A 74 56.43 -25.57 25.53
C PRO A 74 55.53 -26.68 25.01
N THR A 75 54.61 -27.17 25.84
CA THR A 75 53.68 -28.24 25.46
C THR A 75 52.87 -27.86 24.22
N GLY A 76 52.89 -28.72 23.21
CA GLY A 76 52.14 -28.52 21.95
C GLY A 76 52.84 -27.67 20.89
N TYR A 77 53.98 -27.03 21.22
CA TYR A 77 54.81 -26.35 20.23
C TYR A 77 55.64 -27.39 19.46
N THR A 78 56.04 -27.09 18.22
CA THR A 78 56.96 -27.93 17.46
C THR A 78 58.29 -27.27 17.20
N LEU A 79 59.36 -28.06 17.05
CA LEU A 79 60.71 -27.59 16.74
C LEU A 79 61.28 -28.34 15.53
N VAL A 80 61.88 -27.60 14.59
CA VAL A 80 62.61 -28.15 13.44
C VAL A 80 63.93 -27.41 13.28
N GLY A 81 65.04 -28.14 13.18
CA GLY A 81 66.34 -27.63 12.76
C GLY A 81 66.60 -27.95 11.29
N ARG A 82 67.07 -26.98 10.51
CA ARG A 82 67.44 -27.15 9.09
C ARG A 82 68.86 -26.63 8.83
N CYS A 83 69.65 -27.40 8.10
CA CYS A 83 70.90 -26.91 7.53
C CYS A 83 70.60 -26.00 6.34
N VAL A 84 70.98 -24.74 6.43
CA VAL A 84 70.88 -23.74 5.35
C VAL A 84 72.28 -23.25 5.00
N LEU A 85 72.73 -23.55 3.79
CA LEU A 85 74.02 -23.11 3.25
C LEU A 85 73.85 -21.87 2.37
N PRO A 86 74.81 -20.91 2.41
CA PRO A 86 74.93 -19.89 1.40
C PRO A 86 75.21 -20.53 0.04
N ILE A 87 74.47 -20.13 -1.01
CA ILE A 87 74.61 -20.64 -2.38
C ILE A 87 75.81 -19.98 -3.07
N THR A 88 77.02 -20.27 -2.58
CA THR A 88 78.30 -19.75 -3.10
C THR A 88 79.39 -20.83 -3.03
N GLN A 89 80.31 -20.86 -4.00
CA GLN A 89 81.53 -21.67 -3.90
C GLN A 89 82.68 -20.79 -3.41
N GLY A 90 83.16 -21.04 -2.19
CA GLY A 90 84.25 -20.27 -1.57
C GLY A 90 85.66 -20.87 -1.77
N THR A 91 85.76 -22.06 -2.34
CA THR A 91 87.04 -22.75 -2.56
C THR A 91 87.56 -22.48 -3.97
N ASP A 92 88.75 -21.88 -4.05
CA ASP A 92 89.49 -21.65 -5.29
C ASP A 92 90.46 -22.82 -5.54
N LEU A 93 90.23 -23.60 -6.59
CA LEU A 93 91.07 -24.72 -6.98
C LEU A 93 92.13 -24.23 -7.97
N ARG A 94 93.40 -24.24 -7.55
CA ARG A 94 94.52 -23.76 -8.39
C ARG A 94 94.90 -24.78 -9.46
N ASN A 95 95.22 -24.29 -10.66
CA ASN A 95 95.78 -25.11 -11.72
C ASN A 95 97.20 -25.59 -11.35
N GLN A 96 97.53 -26.84 -11.68
CA GLN A 96 98.84 -27.48 -11.42
C GLN A 96 99.27 -27.54 -9.94
N GLY A 97 98.32 -27.43 -8.99
CA GLY A 97 98.58 -27.63 -7.56
C GLY A 97 98.56 -29.10 -7.14
N ASN A 98 99.05 -29.40 -5.93
CA ASN A 98 98.93 -30.73 -5.34
C ASN A 98 97.45 -31.15 -5.21
N PHE A 99 97.13 -32.39 -5.57
CA PHE A 99 95.78 -32.93 -5.43
C PHE A 99 95.49 -33.29 -3.97
N PHE A 100 94.75 -32.43 -3.28
CA PHE A 100 94.21 -32.72 -1.95
C PHE A 100 92.78 -33.25 -2.10
N ALA A 101 92.61 -34.56 -1.96
CA ALA A 101 91.31 -35.22 -2.09
C ALA A 101 90.25 -34.62 -1.14
N GLU A 102 90.62 -34.32 0.11
CA GLU A 102 89.71 -33.73 1.11
C GLU A 102 89.16 -32.36 0.72
N THR A 103 89.95 -31.53 0.03
CA THR A 103 89.50 -30.22 -0.46
C THR A 103 88.43 -30.39 -1.54
N HIS A 104 88.63 -31.34 -2.45
CA HIS A 104 87.67 -31.63 -3.52
C HIS A 104 86.39 -32.25 -2.97
N GLU A 105 86.51 -33.22 -2.06
CA GLU A 105 85.37 -33.85 -1.39
C GLU A 105 84.55 -32.84 -0.59
N THR A 106 85.19 -31.90 0.11
CA THR A 106 84.48 -30.83 0.84
C THR A 106 83.67 -29.95 -0.11
N VAL A 107 84.20 -29.64 -1.29
CA VAL A 107 83.49 -28.88 -2.33
C VAL A 107 82.30 -29.67 -2.87
N PHE A 108 82.49 -30.95 -3.21
CA PHE A 108 81.42 -31.81 -3.74
C PHE A 108 80.31 -32.07 -2.73
N ASP A 109 80.65 -32.31 -1.46
CA ASP A 109 79.69 -32.49 -0.38
C ASP A 109 78.85 -31.22 -0.17
N ARG A 110 79.51 -30.04 -0.18
CA ARG A 110 78.83 -28.76 -0.03
C ARG A 110 77.86 -28.49 -1.19
N LEU A 111 78.28 -28.75 -2.42
CA LEU A 111 77.41 -28.64 -3.61
C LEU A 111 76.22 -29.60 -3.52
N THR A 112 76.45 -30.84 -3.10
CA THR A 112 75.38 -31.85 -2.92
C THR A 112 74.34 -31.37 -1.89
N LYS A 113 74.78 -30.76 -0.79
CA LYS A 113 73.89 -30.19 0.22
C LYS A 113 73.11 -28.97 -0.28
N MET A 114 73.73 -28.10 -1.09
CA MET A 114 73.01 -26.99 -1.73
C MET A 114 71.92 -27.51 -2.68
N VAL A 115 72.20 -28.58 -3.44
CA VAL A 115 71.20 -29.22 -4.31
C VAL A 115 70.05 -29.82 -3.50
N GLN A 116 70.35 -30.54 -2.41
CA GLN A 116 69.32 -31.05 -1.50
C GLN A 116 68.45 -29.92 -0.92
N GLN A 117 69.06 -28.81 -0.50
CA GLN A 117 68.33 -27.63 0.00
C GLN A 117 67.39 -27.05 -1.07
N VAL A 118 67.85 -26.89 -2.30
CA VAL A 118 67.02 -26.40 -3.42
C VAL A 118 65.90 -27.38 -3.73
N TYR A 119 66.19 -28.68 -3.72
CA TYR A 119 65.20 -29.73 -3.96
C TYR A 119 64.07 -29.72 -2.92
N GLU A 120 64.40 -29.53 -1.64
CA GLU A 120 63.37 -29.40 -0.59
C GLU A 120 62.50 -28.14 -0.77
N VAL A 121 63.08 -27.02 -1.22
CA VAL A 121 62.30 -25.82 -1.55
C VAL A 121 61.37 -26.10 -2.73
N ALA A 122 61.85 -26.76 -3.78
CA ALA A 122 61.05 -27.12 -4.95
C ALA A 122 59.90 -28.07 -4.60
N GLN A 123 60.08 -29.00 -3.65
CA GLN A 123 59.01 -29.89 -3.18
C GLN A 123 57.89 -29.15 -2.42
N ARG A 124 58.18 -27.97 -1.86
CA ARG A 124 57.22 -27.14 -1.11
C ARG A 124 56.60 -26.02 -1.94
N ALA A 125 56.93 -25.93 -3.23
CA ALA A 125 56.35 -24.96 -4.17
C ALA A 125 55.08 -25.51 -4.85
N ILE A 126 54.26 -24.61 -5.41
CA ILE A 126 53.24 -24.98 -6.39
C ILE A 126 53.97 -25.53 -7.63
N ARG A 127 53.60 -26.72 -8.09
CA ARG A 127 54.23 -27.41 -9.22
C ARG A 127 53.20 -27.75 -10.27
N LEU A 128 53.58 -27.60 -11.53
CA LEU A 128 52.86 -28.21 -12.63
C LEU A 128 53.15 -29.72 -12.69
N PRO A 129 52.20 -30.54 -13.15
CA PRO A 129 52.44 -31.93 -13.51
C PRO A 129 53.60 -32.08 -14.50
N SER A 130 54.41 -33.15 -14.36
CA SER A 130 55.54 -33.40 -15.26
C SER A 130 55.14 -33.70 -16.72
N SER A 131 53.86 -33.98 -16.96
CA SER A 131 53.27 -34.16 -18.29
C SER A 131 53.06 -32.85 -19.04
N GLU A 132 53.10 -31.70 -18.36
CA GLU A 132 52.92 -30.39 -18.94
C GLU A 132 54.27 -29.84 -19.45
N VAL A 133 54.53 -30.06 -20.74
CA VAL A 133 55.77 -29.64 -21.44
C VAL A 133 55.45 -28.55 -22.48
N GLY A 134 56.00 -27.35 -22.34
CA GLY A 134 55.87 -26.29 -23.36
C GLY A 134 55.96 -24.85 -22.83
N SER A 135 56.24 -23.91 -23.74
CA SER A 135 56.39 -22.46 -23.51
C SER A 135 55.08 -21.71 -23.29
N ASP A 136 53.94 -22.36 -23.47
CA ASP A 136 52.65 -21.69 -23.64
C ASP A 136 51.79 -21.69 -22.36
N LEU A 137 52.26 -22.37 -21.30
CA LEU A 137 51.66 -22.27 -19.97
C LEU A 137 52.17 -21.02 -19.27
N ALA A 138 51.30 -20.03 -19.12
CA ALA A 138 51.60 -18.84 -18.33
C ALA A 138 51.62 -19.22 -16.83
N THR A 139 52.78 -19.69 -16.37
CA THR A 139 53.03 -20.08 -14.97
C THR A 139 53.47 -18.90 -14.10
N THR A 140 53.59 -17.72 -14.69
CA THR A 140 53.96 -16.50 -13.98
C THR A 140 52.73 -15.97 -13.26
N LEU A 141 52.80 -15.86 -11.93
CA LEU A 141 51.75 -15.21 -11.15
C LEU A 141 51.50 -13.79 -11.70
N PRO A 142 50.23 -13.34 -11.78
CA PRO A 142 49.91 -11.97 -12.16
C PRO A 142 50.64 -10.95 -11.27
N SER A 143 50.82 -9.73 -11.79
CA SER A 143 51.47 -8.63 -11.07
C SER A 143 50.84 -8.42 -9.69
N ILE A 144 51.60 -7.86 -8.74
CA ILE A 144 51.12 -7.62 -7.37
C ILE A 144 49.81 -6.81 -7.37
N ALA A 145 49.71 -5.77 -8.21
CA ALA A 145 48.49 -4.99 -8.39
C ALA A 145 47.36 -5.83 -9.04
N GLY A 146 47.68 -6.69 -10.01
CA GLY A 146 46.70 -7.52 -10.70
C GLY A 146 46.06 -8.61 -9.83
N ARG A 147 46.76 -9.06 -8.79
CA ARG A 147 46.32 -10.13 -7.87
C ARG A 147 45.85 -9.66 -6.49
N ALA A 148 45.94 -8.37 -6.17
CA ALA A 148 45.46 -7.85 -4.90
C ALA A 148 43.95 -8.14 -4.73
N SER A 149 43.56 -8.68 -3.57
CA SER A 149 42.17 -9.04 -3.24
C SER A 149 41.49 -10.04 -4.19
N LYS A 150 42.26 -10.90 -4.86
CA LYS A 150 41.75 -11.92 -5.79
C LYS A 150 42.19 -13.33 -5.39
N PHE A 151 41.45 -14.33 -5.84
CA PHE A 151 41.80 -15.74 -5.67
C PHE A 151 42.79 -16.18 -6.76
N LEU A 152 43.66 -17.13 -6.40
CA LEU A 152 44.41 -17.91 -7.38
C LEU A 152 43.42 -18.85 -8.09
N ALA A 153 43.29 -18.72 -9.40
CA ALA A 153 42.35 -19.48 -10.21
C ALA A 153 43.00 -19.89 -11.55
N PHE A 154 42.27 -20.65 -12.34
CA PHE A 154 42.68 -21.05 -13.68
C PHE A 154 41.68 -20.54 -14.73
N ASP A 155 42.16 -20.07 -15.87
CA ASP A 155 41.29 -19.68 -16.99
C ASP A 155 40.76 -20.91 -17.75
N GLY A 156 39.97 -20.69 -18.81
CA GLY A 156 39.42 -21.76 -19.64
C GLY A 156 40.47 -22.58 -20.42
N SER A 157 41.73 -22.14 -20.45
CA SER A 157 42.87 -22.89 -21.03
C SER A 157 43.75 -23.53 -19.95
N GLY A 158 43.38 -23.41 -18.67
CA GLY A 158 44.13 -23.94 -17.54
C GLY A 158 45.30 -23.06 -17.08
N ASN A 159 45.46 -21.83 -17.60
CA ASN A 159 46.54 -20.94 -17.19
C ASN A 159 46.25 -20.29 -15.84
N VAL A 160 47.32 -20.00 -15.08
CA VAL A 160 47.20 -19.34 -13.78
C VAL A 160 46.73 -17.89 -13.94
N ILE A 161 45.63 -17.55 -13.29
CA ILE A 161 45.05 -16.21 -13.27
C ILE A 161 44.72 -15.75 -11.84
N ALA A 162 44.46 -14.45 -11.69
CA ALA A 162 43.88 -13.87 -10.49
C ALA A 162 42.42 -13.49 -10.78
N ALA A 163 41.47 -14.19 -10.17
CA ALA A 163 40.03 -14.01 -10.41
C ALA A 163 39.34 -13.37 -9.20
N ALA A 164 38.39 -12.48 -9.48
CA ALA A 164 37.39 -12.09 -8.49
C ALA A 164 36.55 -13.34 -8.17
N GLY A 165 36.38 -13.68 -6.89
CA GLY A 165 35.62 -14.88 -6.55
C GLY A 165 34.17 -14.74 -6.97
N THR A 166 33.68 -15.65 -7.81
CA THR A 166 32.24 -15.91 -7.91
C THR A 166 31.88 -16.92 -6.83
N SER A 167 30.84 -16.66 -6.06
CA SER A 167 30.34 -17.56 -5.02
C SER A 167 29.82 -18.86 -5.65
N ALA A 168 30.69 -19.84 -5.86
CA ALA A 168 30.33 -21.14 -6.43
C ALA A 168 29.52 -22.03 -5.45
N ASN A 169 28.84 -21.46 -4.44
CA ASN A 169 28.20 -22.25 -3.38
C ASN A 169 26.91 -21.65 -2.79
N LEU A 170 25.97 -21.21 -3.64
CA LEU A 170 24.57 -20.95 -3.24
C LEU A 170 23.63 -22.05 -3.78
N GLY A 171 23.89 -23.33 -3.49
CA GLY A 171 22.97 -24.44 -3.81
C GLY A 171 22.55 -24.57 -5.29
N PRO A 172 21.67 -25.53 -5.65
CA PRO A 172 21.07 -25.57 -6.97
C PRO A 172 19.98 -24.50 -7.09
N VAL A 173 20.31 -23.36 -7.69
CA VAL A 173 19.30 -22.44 -8.28
C VAL A 173 18.90 -22.99 -9.64
N SER A 174 17.61 -22.92 -9.99
CA SER A 174 17.15 -23.33 -11.31
C SER A 174 17.74 -22.42 -12.39
N ALA A 175 17.82 -22.92 -13.64
CA ALA A 175 18.25 -22.09 -14.78
C ALA A 175 17.43 -20.80 -14.93
N PHE A 176 16.18 -20.82 -14.45
CA PHE A 176 15.29 -19.66 -14.40
C PHE A 176 15.71 -18.64 -13.32
N ILE A 177 16.05 -19.05 -12.11
CA ILE A 177 16.47 -18.12 -11.06
C ILE A 177 17.88 -17.55 -11.34
N ASN A 178 18.72 -18.29 -12.07
CA ASN A 178 20.05 -17.82 -12.43
C ASN A 178 20.03 -16.53 -13.28
N THR A 179 18.98 -16.29 -14.06
CA THR A 179 18.85 -15.06 -14.84
C THR A 179 18.54 -13.83 -13.99
N MET A 180 18.20 -14.02 -12.70
CA MET A 180 17.83 -12.92 -11.80
C MET A 180 18.95 -12.51 -10.84
N LEU A 181 20.06 -13.26 -10.82
CA LEU A 181 21.13 -13.06 -9.83
C LEU A 181 22.05 -11.87 -10.18
N ASP A 182 22.03 -11.43 -11.43
CA ASP A 182 22.74 -10.25 -11.95
C ASP A 182 21.88 -8.98 -11.93
N ASP A 183 20.60 -9.08 -11.57
CA ASP A 183 19.67 -7.96 -11.51
C ASP A 183 19.94 -7.08 -10.28
N ALA A 184 20.30 -5.82 -10.50
CA ALA A 184 20.70 -4.88 -9.45
C ALA A 184 19.53 -4.42 -8.55
N ASP A 185 18.30 -4.53 -9.03
CA ASP A 185 17.09 -4.12 -8.32
C ASP A 185 15.84 -4.89 -8.78
N SER A 186 14.72 -4.64 -8.10
CA SER A 186 13.44 -5.28 -8.41
C SER A 186 12.88 -4.92 -9.79
N ALA A 187 13.26 -3.80 -10.38
CA ALA A 187 12.78 -3.38 -11.70
C ALA A 187 13.47 -4.17 -12.81
N THR A 188 14.78 -4.34 -12.69
CA THR A 188 15.61 -5.16 -13.58
C THR A 188 15.15 -6.63 -13.50
N ALA A 189 14.90 -7.13 -12.29
CA ALA A 189 14.32 -8.46 -12.05
C ALA A 189 12.96 -8.71 -12.73
N ARG A 190 12.05 -7.73 -12.68
CA ARG A 190 10.75 -7.84 -13.38
C ARG A 190 10.90 -7.84 -14.89
N ALA A 191 11.81 -7.03 -15.43
CA ALA A 191 12.11 -6.98 -16.85
C ALA A 191 12.64 -8.33 -17.37
N THR A 192 13.56 -8.95 -16.62
CA THR A 192 14.08 -10.29 -16.91
C THR A 192 12.97 -11.34 -16.93
N LEU A 193 12.04 -11.28 -15.99
CA LEU A 193 10.89 -12.19 -15.95
C LEU A 193 9.76 -11.85 -16.92
N GLN A 194 9.88 -10.74 -17.66
CA GLN A 194 8.80 -10.16 -18.46
C GLN A 194 7.50 -9.94 -17.67
N ILE A 195 7.60 -9.84 -16.34
CA ILE A 195 6.48 -9.48 -15.49
C ILE A 195 6.32 -7.98 -15.65
N PRO A 196 5.17 -7.49 -16.14
CA PRO A 196 4.92 -6.06 -16.21
C PRO A 196 5.20 -5.44 -14.84
N GLY A 197 5.87 -4.29 -14.80
CA GLY A 197 6.06 -3.54 -13.56
C GLY A 197 4.71 -3.19 -12.90
N PRO A 198 4.73 -2.39 -11.82
CA PRO A 198 3.51 -1.70 -11.39
C PRO A 198 2.79 -1.16 -12.63
N ARG A 199 1.49 -1.40 -12.77
CA ARG A 199 0.71 -0.93 -13.93
C ARG A 199 -0.13 0.29 -13.57
N THR A 200 0.28 1.03 -12.55
CA THR A 200 -0.54 2.06 -11.93
C THR A 200 0.22 3.37 -11.91
N VAL A 201 -0.39 4.41 -12.45
CA VAL A 201 0.01 5.79 -12.24
C VAL A 201 -0.50 6.21 -10.85
N LEU A 202 0.39 6.74 -10.02
CA LEU A 202 0.05 7.20 -8.68
C LEU A 202 0.12 8.72 -8.62
N MET A 203 -1.01 9.38 -8.36
CA MET A 203 -1.05 10.80 -8.07
C MET A 203 -1.28 10.99 -6.57
N CYS A 204 -0.40 11.76 -5.93
CA CYS A 204 -0.44 11.98 -4.50
C CYS A 204 0.02 13.38 -4.10
N ARG A 205 -0.35 13.78 -2.88
CA ARG A 205 0.11 15.04 -2.29
C ARG A 205 1.53 14.88 -1.70
N THR A 206 2.43 15.84 -1.95
CA THR A 206 3.82 15.83 -1.47
C THR A 206 3.98 16.20 0.00
N VAL A 207 3.01 16.92 0.59
CA VAL A 207 2.97 17.30 2.02
C VAL A 207 1.51 17.45 2.50
N ASP A 208 1.19 16.90 3.67
CA ASP A 208 -0.09 17.11 4.37
C ASP A 208 -0.11 18.53 4.98
N GLY A 209 -0.33 19.55 4.15
CA GLY A 209 -0.27 20.96 4.56
C GLY A 209 -1.63 21.66 4.53
N GLY A 210 -2.42 21.54 5.60
CA GLY A 210 -3.49 22.48 5.98
C GLY A 210 -4.63 22.76 4.99
N SER A 211 -5.69 23.38 5.51
CA SER A 211 -6.90 23.79 4.78
C SER A 211 -6.71 24.98 3.82
N ASP A 212 -5.50 25.22 3.31
CA ASP A 212 -5.20 26.36 2.42
C ASP A 212 -5.21 25.90 0.94
N PRO A 213 -6.24 26.24 0.16
CA PRO A 213 -6.38 25.87 -1.25
C PRO A 213 -5.43 26.63 -2.19
N THR A 214 -4.58 27.54 -1.71
CA THR A 214 -3.75 28.42 -2.57
C THR A 214 -2.31 27.94 -2.80
N LEU A 215 -1.91 26.80 -2.24
CA LEU A 215 -0.54 26.32 -2.30
C LEU A 215 -0.26 25.45 -3.55
N ASN A 216 0.33 26.10 -4.57
CA ASN A 216 1.31 25.61 -5.57
C ASN A 216 1.09 24.22 -6.24
N PRO A 217 1.19 24.07 -7.58
CA PRO A 217 1.28 22.75 -8.24
C PRO A 217 2.38 21.83 -7.68
N ALA A 218 3.37 22.35 -6.95
CA ALA A 218 4.34 21.57 -6.18
C ALA A 218 3.77 20.74 -5.01
N THR A 219 2.49 20.89 -4.66
CA THR A 219 1.82 20.07 -3.63
C THR A 219 1.34 18.73 -4.15
N TRP A 220 1.20 18.55 -5.46
CA TRP A 220 0.83 17.26 -6.06
C TRP A 220 1.99 16.72 -6.90
N VAL A 221 2.20 15.41 -6.83
CA VAL A 221 3.14 14.69 -7.69
C VAL A 221 2.44 13.53 -8.34
N VAL A 222 2.88 13.23 -9.55
CA VAL A 222 2.40 12.09 -10.32
C VAL A 222 3.59 11.18 -10.57
N TYR A 223 3.59 10.02 -9.94
CA TYR A 223 4.54 8.95 -10.18
C TYR A 223 4.05 8.09 -11.34
N LYS A 224 4.92 7.94 -12.33
CA LYS A 224 4.79 6.90 -13.33
C LYS A 224 5.02 5.54 -12.67
N PRO A 225 4.63 4.43 -13.33
CA PRO A 225 4.77 3.12 -12.69
C PRO A 225 6.22 2.65 -12.48
N ASP A 226 7.20 3.30 -13.12
CA ASP A 226 8.64 3.10 -12.88
C ASP A 226 9.18 3.88 -11.67
N GLY A 227 8.33 4.66 -10.98
CA GLY A 227 8.71 5.51 -9.86
C GLY A 227 9.27 6.88 -10.26
N SER A 228 9.46 7.16 -11.55
CA SER A 228 9.85 8.47 -12.03
C SER A 228 8.67 9.44 -12.02
N LEU A 229 8.96 10.75 -11.93
CA LEU A 229 7.93 11.78 -11.94
C LEU A 229 7.44 12.09 -13.35
N LEU A 230 6.13 12.28 -13.50
CA LEU A 230 5.51 12.90 -14.67
C LEU A 230 5.61 14.43 -14.55
N ASN A 231 5.92 15.10 -15.65
CA ASN A 231 5.95 16.57 -15.67
C ASN A 231 4.52 17.12 -15.68
N ILE A 232 4.16 17.87 -14.64
CA ILE A 232 2.85 18.52 -14.48
C ILE A 232 2.96 20.06 -14.52
N SER A 233 4.10 20.58 -15.00
CA SER A 233 4.33 22.02 -15.08
C SER A 233 3.33 22.66 -16.04
N GLY A 234 2.63 23.70 -15.56
CA GLY A 234 1.57 24.38 -16.32
C GLY A 234 0.20 23.67 -16.28
N SER A 235 0.05 22.61 -15.47
CA SER A 235 -1.25 21.95 -15.32
C SER A 235 -2.32 22.92 -14.81
N THR A 236 -3.49 22.86 -15.43
CA THR A 236 -4.71 23.55 -14.99
C THR A 236 -5.56 22.70 -14.04
N THR A 237 -5.07 21.51 -13.68
CA THR A 237 -5.80 20.49 -12.91
C THR A 237 -4.93 19.89 -11.78
N MET A 238 -3.89 20.62 -11.37
CA MET A 238 -2.87 20.19 -10.40
C MET A 238 -2.19 18.85 -10.74
N GLY A 239 -2.16 18.46 -12.02
CA GLY A 239 -1.57 17.22 -12.51
C GLY A 239 -2.57 16.11 -12.83
N LEU A 240 -3.86 16.29 -12.51
CA LEU A 240 -4.86 15.23 -12.66
C LEU A 240 -5.10 14.86 -14.13
N GLN A 241 -5.29 15.86 -15.00
CA GLN A 241 -5.49 15.60 -16.43
C GLN A 241 -4.27 14.95 -17.06
N GLU A 242 -3.06 15.37 -16.66
CA GLU A 242 -1.81 14.78 -17.11
C GLU A 242 -1.69 13.31 -16.66
N ALA A 243 -2.06 13.00 -15.42
CA ALA A 243 -2.09 11.63 -14.91
C ALA A 243 -3.08 10.74 -15.66
N ILE A 244 -4.30 11.25 -15.93
CA ILE A 244 -5.33 10.56 -16.72
C ILE A 244 -4.83 10.29 -18.15
N ASN A 245 -4.27 11.30 -18.80
CA ASN A 245 -3.75 11.17 -20.17
C ASN A 245 -2.62 10.16 -20.25
N TYR A 246 -1.68 10.19 -19.30
CA TYR A 246 -0.57 9.24 -19.24
C TYR A 246 -1.08 7.81 -18.98
N ALA A 247 -1.99 7.64 -18.03
CA ALA A 247 -2.58 6.34 -17.73
C ALA A 247 -3.30 5.75 -18.96
N ALA A 248 -4.11 6.55 -19.66
CA ALA A 248 -4.80 6.14 -20.86
C ALA A 248 -3.85 5.81 -22.02
N GLN A 249 -2.86 6.67 -22.29
CA GLN A 249 -1.89 6.49 -23.38
C GLN A 249 -1.13 5.17 -23.29
N TYR A 250 -0.71 4.79 -22.07
CA TYR A 250 0.13 3.61 -21.85
C TYR A 250 -0.64 2.40 -21.32
N GLY A 251 -1.96 2.50 -21.20
CA GLY A 251 -2.79 1.41 -20.72
C GLY A 251 -2.53 1.04 -19.26
N TYR A 252 -2.27 2.03 -18.41
CA TYR A 252 -2.11 1.88 -16.96
C TYR A 252 -3.39 2.23 -16.19
N ASP A 253 -3.56 1.63 -15.02
CA ASP A 253 -4.52 2.03 -14.00
C ASP A 253 -4.12 3.37 -13.39
N LEU A 254 -5.05 4.04 -12.71
CA LEU A 254 -4.80 5.31 -12.04
C LEU A 254 -5.29 5.26 -10.59
N TYR A 255 -4.41 5.62 -9.66
CA TYR A 255 -4.78 5.85 -8.28
C TYR A 255 -4.44 7.27 -7.85
N VAL A 256 -5.45 8.01 -7.38
CA VAL A 256 -5.33 9.38 -6.89
C VAL A 256 -5.69 9.38 -5.41
N HIS A 257 -4.82 9.91 -4.55
CA HIS A 257 -5.11 9.99 -3.12
C HIS A 257 -4.59 11.29 -2.48
N GLY A 258 -5.42 11.85 -1.59
CA GLY A 258 -5.18 13.15 -0.97
C GLY A 258 -4.66 13.12 0.46
N GLY A 259 -4.81 11.99 1.15
CA GLY A 259 -4.24 11.74 2.47
C GLY A 259 -3.22 10.60 2.44
N GLY A 260 -2.39 10.48 3.47
CA GLY A 260 -1.41 9.40 3.64
C GLY A 260 -1.98 8.02 3.27
N ILE A 261 -1.27 7.32 2.38
CA ILE A 261 -1.67 6.02 1.80
C ILE A 261 -1.87 4.97 2.91
N LYS A 262 -2.97 4.20 2.84
CA LYS A 262 -3.04 2.91 3.55
C LYS A 262 -2.09 1.91 2.85
N PRO A 263 -1.25 1.14 3.56
CA PRO A 263 -0.23 0.23 3.00
C PRO A 263 -0.72 -0.88 2.04
N GLU A 264 -2.03 -0.97 1.82
CA GLU A 264 -2.67 -2.09 1.14
C GLU A 264 -2.48 -2.06 -0.39
N ILE A 265 -1.94 -0.98 -0.96
CA ILE A 265 -1.78 -0.82 -2.42
C ILE A 265 -0.29 -0.67 -2.85
N PHE A 266 0.64 -0.34 -1.93
CA PHE A 266 2.09 -0.38 -2.21
C PHE A 266 2.93 -0.70 -0.96
N ASN A 267 3.97 -1.52 -1.13
CA ASN A 267 4.96 -1.86 -0.10
C ASN A 267 6.04 -0.76 0.08
N VAL A 268 5.64 0.52 0.11
CA VAL A 268 6.54 1.64 0.45
C VAL A 268 6.11 2.18 1.82
N PRO A 269 7.01 2.25 2.82
CA PRO A 269 6.64 2.71 4.15
C PRO A 269 6.37 4.22 4.16
N TYR A 270 5.11 4.63 4.21
CA TYR A 270 4.73 6.00 4.60
C TYR A 270 4.74 6.09 6.13
N GLY A 271 5.86 6.58 6.67
CA GLY A 271 6.14 6.67 8.10
C GLY A 271 7.59 6.36 8.44
N GLY A 272 8.22 7.24 9.24
CA GLY A 272 9.61 7.11 9.66
C GLY A 272 9.74 6.60 11.10
N ALA A 273 10.98 6.32 11.51
CA ALA A 273 11.31 6.11 12.92
C ALA A 273 11.43 7.48 13.61
N LEU A 274 10.83 7.62 14.79
CA LEU A 274 10.94 8.84 15.61
C LEU A 274 12.24 8.91 16.42
N GLY A 275 13.08 7.86 16.33
CA GLY A 275 14.26 7.69 17.19
C GLY A 275 13.91 7.03 18.53
N ASN A 276 14.91 6.93 19.41
CA ASN A 276 14.74 6.27 20.70
C ASN A 276 13.96 7.14 21.69
N ASN A 277 12.92 6.55 22.29
CA ASN A 277 12.13 7.15 23.38
C ASN A 277 11.58 8.55 23.05
N PRO A 278 10.79 8.70 21.97
CA PRO A 278 10.39 10.01 21.46
C PRO A 278 9.35 10.73 22.33
N PHE A 279 8.70 10.05 23.28
CA PHE A 279 7.60 10.60 24.08
C PHE A 279 8.09 11.07 25.44
N ALA A 280 8.11 12.38 25.68
CA ALA A 280 8.40 12.98 26.97
C ALA A 280 7.11 13.33 27.72
N THR A 281 6.96 12.80 28.94
CA THR A 281 5.78 13.00 29.79
C THR A 281 6.10 13.88 31.00
N THR A 282 5.06 14.51 31.56
CA THR A 282 5.09 15.23 32.83
C THR A 282 4.13 14.56 33.81
N ASN A 283 4.57 14.31 35.05
CA ASN A 283 3.75 13.65 36.06
C ASN A 283 2.43 14.41 36.28
N GLY A 284 1.30 13.71 36.21
CA GLY A 284 -0.05 14.26 36.35
C GLY A 284 -0.61 14.96 35.10
N SER A 285 0.10 14.95 33.96
CA SER A 285 -0.34 15.57 32.70
C SER A 285 -0.68 14.51 31.66
N ALA A 286 -1.76 14.72 30.91
CA ALA A 286 -2.09 13.94 29.72
C ALA A 286 -1.49 14.53 28.42
N VAL A 287 -0.85 15.70 28.52
CA VAL A 287 -0.10 16.31 27.42
C VAL A 287 1.31 15.71 27.37
N VAL A 288 1.65 15.13 26.22
CA VAL A 288 2.92 14.47 25.94
C VAL A 288 3.66 15.23 24.84
N THR A 289 4.93 15.56 25.08
CA THR A 289 5.80 16.16 24.06
C THR A 289 6.45 15.06 23.23
N VAL A 290 6.28 15.12 21.93
CA VAL A 290 6.89 14.19 20.97
C VAL A 290 8.11 14.85 20.34
N THR A 291 9.24 14.14 20.38
CA THR A 291 10.46 14.51 19.65
C THR A 291 10.41 13.90 18.27
N HIS A 292 10.46 14.74 17.24
CA HIS A 292 10.43 14.35 15.84
C HIS A 292 11.28 15.34 15.04
N THR A 293 12.54 14.98 14.76
CA THR A 293 13.50 15.88 14.10
C THR A 293 13.05 16.26 12.69
N ALA A 294 13.06 17.57 12.39
CA ALA A 294 12.73 18.14 11.08
C ALA A 294 11.38 17.66 10.51
N HIS A 295 10.35 17.60 11.35
CA HIS A 295 9.09 16.94 11.01
C HIS A 295 8.26 17.67 9.93
N GLY A 296 8.45 18.99 9.76
CA GLY A 296 7.77 19.76 8.71
C GLY A 296 6.23 19.84 8.85
N LEU A 297 5.71 19.66 10.07
CA LEU A 297 4.26 19.61 10.36
C LEU A 297 3.77 20.94 10.95
N SER A 298 2.46 21.15 10.92
CA SER A 298 1.76 22.30 11.49
C SER A 298 0.83 21.89 12.63
N THR A 299 0.50 22.82 13.55
CA THR A 299 -0.51 22.61 14.59
C THR A 299 -1.85 22.20 13.97
N GLY A 300 -2.50 21.18 14.54
CA GLY A 300 -3.73 20.59 14.02
C GLY A 300 -3.51 19.36 13.12
N HIS A 301 -2.27 18.97 12.82
CA HIS A 301 -1.99 17.78 12.03
C HIS A 301 -2.28 16.48 12.81
N HIS A 302 -2.85 15.47 12.15
CA HIS A 302 -3.12 14.16 12.73
C HIS A 302 -1.94 13.19 12.56
N ILE A 303 -1.47 12.60 13.66
CA ILE A 303 -0.41 11.58 13.63
C ILE A 303 -0.86 10.35 14.41
N ARG A 304 -0.60 9.17 13.85
CA ARG A 304 -0.68 7.89 14.54
C ARG A 304 0.71 7.41 14.93
N PHE A 305 0.85 6.85 16.12
CA PHE A 305 2.10 6.25 16.57
C PHE A 305 1.95 4.74 16.67
N THR A 306 2.96 4.00 16.20
CA THR A 306 2.97 2.54 16.23
C THR A 306 4.33 2.04 16.72
N GLY A 307 4.41 0.75 17.06
CA GLY A 307 5.68 0.11 17.45
C GLY A 307 6.12 0.36 18.89
N LEU A 308 5.22 0.88 19.75
CA LEU A 308 5.46 0.94 21.20
C LEU A 308 5.37 -0.48 21.79
N SER A 309 6.39 -0.92 22.51
CA SER A 309 6.45 -2.26 23.11
C SER A 309 5.82 -2.35 24.51
N GLY A 310 5.32 -1.23 25.06
CA GLY A 310 4.75 -1.15 26.41
C GLY A 310 4.29 0.26 26.78
N ALA A 311 3.69 0.39 27.97
CA ALA A 311 3.19 1.68 28.48
C ALA A 311 4.31 2.72 28.64
N VAL A 312 3.98 4.00 28.43
CA VAL A 312 4.91 5.13 28.59
C VAL A 312 4.55 5.88 29.86
N ASN A 313 5.34 5.69 30.92
CA ASN A 313 5.17 6.40 32.19
C ASN A 313 3.73 6.36 32.75
N GLY A 314 3.09 5.18 32.67
CA GLY A 314 1.72 4.96 33.14
C GLY A 314 0.63 5.12 32.06
N ILE A 315 0.95 5.68 30.89
CA ILE A 315 0.01 5.80 29.76
C ILE A 315 0.02 4.49 28.94
N PRO A 316 -1.12 3.80 28.77
CA PRO A 316 -1.22 2.59 27.96
C PRO A 316 -0.74 2.80 26.52
N ALA A 317 0.03 1.83 25.99
CA ALA A 317 0.56 1.90 24.62
C ALA A 317 -0.54 2.06 23.55
N ALA A 318 -1.72 1.48 23.80
CA ALA A 318 -2.87 1.55 22.90
C ALA A 318 -3.44 2.98 22.75
N GLU A 319 -3.20 3.89 23.71
CA GLU A 319 -3.62 5.30 23.58
C GLU A 319 -2.74 6.08 22.59
N PHE A 320 -1.58 5.55 22.20
CA PHE A 320 -0.75 6.14 21.16
C PHE A 320 -1.11 5.63 19.75
N ASP A 321 -2.00 4.61 19.68
CA ASP A 321 -2.47 3.94 18.45
C ASP A 321 -3.86 4.38 17.90
N PRO A 322 -4.47 5.51 18.32
CA PRO A 322 -5.39 6.30 17.50
C PRO A 322 -4.68 7.53 16.88
N SER A 323 -5.38 8.27 16.03
CA SER A 323 -4.86 9.49 15.39
C SER A 323 -5.01 10.71 16.29
N GLU A 324 -3.89 11.31 16.72
CA GLU A 324 -3.88 12.45 17.63
C GLU A 324 -3.62 13.77 16.92
N LEU A 325 -4.29 14.85 17.36
CA LEU A 325 -3.99 16.21 16.95
C LEU A 325 -2.70 16.70 17.62
N ILE A 326 -1.81 17.28 16.83
CA ILE A 326 -0.58 17.87 17.36
C ILE A 326 -0.70 19.38 17.59
N THR A 327 0.05 19.89 18.56
CA THR A 327 0.38 21.31 18.69
C THR A 327 1.87 21.50 18.51
N VAL A 328 2.30 22.17 17.44
CA VAL A 328 3.71 22.34 17.11
C VAL A 328 4.39 23.29 18.09
N LEU A 329 5.51 22.85 18.65
CA LEU A 329 6.33 23.65 19.56
C LEU A 329 7.57 24.21 18.86
N SER A 330 8.16 23.45 17.94
CA SER A 330 9.35 23.84 17.17
C SER A 330 9.45 23.03 15.87
N ALA A 331 10.50 23.22 15.07
CA ALA A 331 10.78 22.39 13.90
C ALA A 331 11.09 20.91 14.23
N ASN A 332 11.30 20.57 15.51
CA ASN A 332 11.73 19.25 15.97
C ASN A 332 10.80 18.64 17.04
N THR A 333 9.75 19.35 17.45
CA THR A 333 8.89 18.91 18.57
C THR A 333 7.46 19.44 18.45
N TYR A 334 6.52 18.64 18.93
CA TYR A 334 5.11 18.99 19.06
C TYR A 334 4.49 18.24 20.25
N THR A 335 3.34 18.69 20.75
CA THR A 335 2.59 17.97 21.79
C THR A 335 1.40 17.23 21.23
N ILE A 336 1.05 16.10 21.85
CA ILE A 336 -0.25 15.42 21.71
C ILE A 336 -0.94 15.41 23.08
N THR A 337 -2.26 15.30 23.09
CA THR A 337 -3.04 15.19 24.32
C THR A 337 -3.75 13.85 24.34
N LEU A 338 -3.40 13.00 25.30
CA LEU A 338 -3.99 11.68 25.47
C LEU A 338 -5.09 11.69 26.54
N THR A 339 -5.73 10.56 26.77
CA THR A 339 -6.79 10.46 27.78
C THR A 339 -6.26 10.18 29.18
N THR A 340 -5.22 9.35 29.30
CA THR A 340 -4.61 9.00 30.59
C THR A 340 -3.47 9.96 30.94
N PRO A 341 -3.52 10.64 32.11
CA PRO A 341 -2.37 11.39 32.62
C PRO A 341 -1.20 10.47 32.97
N ALA A 342 0.03 10.89 32.66
CA ALA A 342 1.22 10.14 33.03
C ALA A 342 1.40 10.09 34.57
N THR A 343 1.85 8.95 35.08
CA THR A 343 2.13 8.72 36.52
C THR A 343 3.55 9.12 36.93
N SER A 344 4.40 9.46 35.96
CA SER A 344 5.78 9.91 36.18
C SER A 344 6.25 10.81 35.05
N ALA A 345 7.29 11.62 35.32
CA ALA A 345 7.97 12.42 34.30
C ALA A 345 9.17 11.66 33.72
N GLY A 346 9.37 11.72 32.41
CA GLY A 346 10.49 11.07 31.72
C GLY A 346 10.22 10.82 30.24
N SER A 347 11.21 10.25 29.54
CA SER A 347 11.10 9.87 28.12
C SER A 347 10.83 8.37 27.96
N GLY A 348 9.97 7.98 27.00
CA GLY A 348 9.67 6.57 26.71
C GLY A 348 9.16 6.33 25.29
N GLY A 349 8.79 5.07 25.00
CA GLY A 349 8.33 4.60 23.68
C GLY A 349 9.23 3.52 23.06
N GLY A 350 10.54 3.52 23.37
CA GLY A 350 11.50 2.56 22.82
C GLY A 350 12.05 2.96 21.45
N ALA A 351 12.88 2.08 20.87
CA ALA A 351 13.57 2.30 19.58
C ALA A 351 12.70 1.98 18.36
N ALA A 352 11.62 1.22 18.56
CA ALA A 352 10.72 0.78 17.50
C ALA A 352 9.57 1.76 17.25
N CYS A 353 9.53 2.90 17.94
CA CYS A 353 8.52 3.92 17.71
C CYS A 353 8.57 4.46 16.28
N ARG A 354 7.43 4.33 15.61
CA ARG A 354 7.21 4.86 14.27
C ARG A 354 6.09 5.87 14.32
N PHE A 355 6.19 6.88 13.48
CA PHE A 355 5.05 7.73 13.16
C PHE A 355 4.45 7.30 11.83
N GLN A 356 3.15 7.49 11.73
CA GLN A 356 2.40 7.43 10.48
C GLN A 356 1.52 8.66 10.43
N HIS A 357 1.49 9.33 9.29
CA HIS A 357 0.52 10.38 9.06
C HIS A 357 -0.87 9.73 9.06
N ALA A 358 -1.75 10.16 9.95
CA ALA A 358 -3.08 9.60 10.05
C ALA A 358 -4.04 10.42 9.19
N GLY A 359 -4.57 9.80 8.13
CA GLY A 359 -5.45 10.47 7.18
C GLY A 359 -6.80 10.87 7.79
N GLN A 360 -6.92 12.13 8.17
CA GLN A 360 -8.04 13.00 7.82
C GLN A 360 -7.33 14.17 7.11
N ASP A 361 -7.39 14.25 5.79
CA ASP A 361 -8.24 15.25 5.16
C ASP A 361 -8.54 14.82 3.72
N VAL A 362 -9.76 15.04 3.29
CA VAL A 362 -10.10 15.01 1.87
C VAL A 362 -9.28 16.12 1.20
N ALA A 363 -8.20 15.78 0.47
CA ALA A 363 -7.46 16.81 -0.24
C ALA A 363 -8.29 17.33 -1.42
N ILE A 364 -8.17 18.62 -1.69
CA ILE A 364 -8.90 19.25 -2.80
C ILE A 364 -7.96 19.38 -3.99
N ILE A 365 -8.39 18.86 -5.14
CA ILE A 365 -7.80 19.18 -6.44
C ILE A 365 -8.63 20.31 -7.05
N HIS A 366 -8.02 21.48 -7.21
CA HIS A 366 -8.63 22.60 -7.92
C HIS A 366 -8.30 22.52 -9.41
N CYS A 367 -9.34 22.51 -10.23
CA CYS A 367 -9.24 22.49 -11.68
C CYS A 367 -9.86 23.76 -12.26
N THR A 368 -9.10 24.50 -13.07
CA THR A 368 -9.62 25.64 -13.84
C THR A 368 -10.09 25.25 -15.24
N SER A 369 -9.79 24.02 -15.66
CA SER A 369 -10.27 23.38 -16.87
C SER A 369 -11.11 22.15 -16.54
N ALA A 370 -11.93 21.72 -17.50
CA ALA A 370 -12.66 20.46 -17.40
C ALA A 370 -11.72 19.24 -17.39
N ILE A 371 -12.17 18.16 -16.77
CA ILE A 371 -11.51 16.85 -16.76
C ILE A 371 -12.09 15.97 -17.87
N GLU A 372 -11.23 15.43 -18.72
CA GLU A 372 -11.61 14.52 -19.80
C GLU A 372 -10.95 13.15 -19.60
N PHE A 373 -11.78 12.11 -19.46
CA PHE A 373 -11.36 10.73 -19.62
C PHE A 373 -11.43 10.38 -21.11
N PRO A 374 -10.29 10.15 -21.78
CA PRO A 374 -10.28 9.69 -23.17
C PRO A 374 -10.83 8.26 -23.27
N PRO A 375 -10.94 7.67 -24.48
CA PRO A 375 -11.34 6.28 -24.60
C PRO A 375 -10.44 5.35 -23.79
N ILE A 376 -11.03 4.62 -22.85
CA ILE A 376 -10.31 3.75 -21.92
C ILE A 376 -10.96 2.37 -21.85
N GLN A 377 -10.12 1.35 -21.78
CA GLN A 377 -10.58 -0.03 -21.78
C GLN A 377 -9.76 -0.91 -20.84
N ASN A 378 -10.45 -1.75 -20.06
CA ASN A 378 -9.84 -2.66 -19.08
C ASN A 378 -8.96 -1.88 -18.07
N LYS A 379 -9.60 -0.98 -17.31
CA LYS A 379 -8.91 -0.03 -16.42
C LYS A 379 -9.58 0.07 -15.07
N SER A 380 -8.78 0.17 -14.03
CA SER A 380 -9.22 0.58 -12.70
C SER A 380 -8.73 2.00 -12.41
N ILE A 381 -9.67 2.89 -12.11
CA ILE A 381 -9.41 4.29 -11.77
C ILE A 381 -10.04 4.56 -10.42
N ARG A 382 -9.22 4.94 -9.43
CA ARG A 382 -9.68 5.13 -8.06
C ARG A 382 -9.20 6.46 -7.50
N PHE A 383 -10.14 7.21 -6.94
CA PHE A 383 -9.90 8.39 -6.12
C PHE A 383 -10.21 8.03 -4.66
N GLY A 384 -9.20 8.17 -3.81
CA GLY A 384 -9.29 7.98 -2.36
C GLY A 384 -9.89 9.19 -1.66
N ALA A 385 -9.24 9.66 -0.59
CA ALA A 385 -9.61 10.86 0.16
C ALA A 385 -9.31 12.14 -0.65
N VAL A 386 -10.05 12.36 -1.74
CA VAL A 386 -9.88 13.49 -2.65
C VAL A 386 -11.23 14.07 -3.04
N SER A 387 -11.39 15.37 -2.89
CA SER A 387 -12.46 16.15 -3.50
C SER A 387 -11.92 16.89 -4.71
N LEU A 388 -12.77 17.11 -5.69
CA LEU A 388 -12.46 17.78 -6.93
C LEU A 388 -13.35 19.01 -7.05
N ILE A 389 -12.75 20.18 -7.20
CA ILE A 389 -13.45 21.43 -7.50
C ILE A 389 -13.07 21.83 -8.92
N ILE A 390 -14.05 21.89 -9.81
CA ILE A 390 -13.88 22.31 -11.21
C ILE A 390 -14.51 23.69 -11.34
N ASP A 391 -13.64 24.69 -11.39
CA ASP A 391 -14.02 26.10 -11.41
C ASP A 391 -14.27 26.60 -12.83
N GLY A 392 -15.27 27.46 -12.99
CA GLY A 392 -15.58 28.12 -14.25
C GLY A 392 -16.66 27.44 -15.09
N ALA A 393 -17.11 28.16 -16.12
CA ALA A 393 -18.17 27.69 -17.00
C ALA A 393 -17.61 26.73 -18.06
N HIS A 394 -17.99 25.46 -17.95
CA HIS A 394 -17.64 24.40 -18.90
C HIS A 394 -18.90 23.74 -19.45
N ALA A 395 -18.82 23.16 -20.66
CA ALA A 395 -19.91 22.35 -21.20
C ALA A 395 -20.17 21.11 -20.33
N ALA A 396 -19.08 20.47 -19.87
CA ALA A 396 -19.09 19.44 -18.85
C ALA A 396 -17.88 19.65 -17.94
N GLY A 397 -18.05 19.50 -16.62
CA GLY A 397 -16.93 19.57 -15.68
C GLY A 397 -16.05 18.33 -15.80
N MET A 398 -16.64 17.14 -15.74
CA MET A 398 -15.96 15.86 -15.97
C MET A 398 -16.66 15.11 -17.10
N ARG A 399 -15.91 14.72 -18.13
CA ARG A 399 -16.41 13.99 -19.30
C ARG A 399 -15.77 12.61 -19.40
N PHE A 400 -16.59 11.60 -19.66
CA PHE A 400 -16.14 10.26 -20.06
C PHE A 400 -16.47 10.04 -21.53
N ASP A 401 -15.45 9.79 -22.34
CA ASP A 401 -15.63 9.24 -23.69
C ASP A 401 -15.92 7.72 -23.60
N SER A 402 -15.73 6.97 -24.67
CA SER A 402 -15.98 5.53 -24.71
C SER A 402 -15.22 4.78 -23.62
N CYS A 403 -15.93 3.92 -22.89
CA CYS A 403 -15.40 3.15 -21.78
C CYS A 403 -15.83 1.69 -21.89
N MET A 404 -14.91 0.74 -21.72
CA MET A 404 -15.23 -0.68 -21.69
C MET A 404 -14.45 -1.43 -20.61
N MET A 405 -15.13 -2.23 -19.79
CA MET A 405 -14.48 -2.92 -18.66
C MET A 405 -13.71 -1.95 -17.75
N VAL A 406 -14.30 -0.79 -17.49
CA VAL A 406 -13.72 0.22 -16.59
C VAL A 406 -14.34 0.06 -15.20
N ASN A 407 -13.51 0.05 -14.15
CA ASN A 407 -13.93 0.21 -12.76
C ASN A 407 -13.49 1.59 -12.28
N PHE A 408 -14.43 2.52 -12.18
CA PHE A 408 -14.20 3.88 -11.71
C PHE A 408 -14.79 4.07 -10.32
N GLU A 409 -13.97 4.51 -9.37
CA GLU A 409 -14.37 4.76 -7.98
C GLU A 409 -13.94 6.14 -7.53
N PHE A 410 -14.88 6.98 -7.13
CA PHE A 410 -14.63 8.32 -6.62
C PHE A 410 -15.23 8.50 -5.23
N ASN A 411 -14.37 8.50 -4.21
CA ASN A 411 -14.78 8.45 -2.79
C ASN A 411 -14.89 9.81 -2.09
N GLY A 412 -14.67 10.93 -2.78
CA GLY A 412 -14.87 12.26 -2.24
C GLY A 412 -16.01 13.03 -2.93
N GLN A 413 -15.93 14.36 -2.90
CA GLN A 413 -16.95 15.24 -3.47
C GLN A 413 -16.44 15.87 -4.77
N LEU A 414 -17.22 15.75 -5.85
CA LEU A 414 -17.02 16.51 -7.07
C LEU A 414 -17.94 17.72 -7.04
N ILE A 415 -17.41 18.93 -7.09
CA ILE A 415 -18.16 20.17 -7.24
C ILE A 415 -17.75 20.88 -8.52
N THR A 416 -18.74 21.23 -9.35
CA THR A 416 -18.49 22.06 -10.53
C THR A 416 -19.13 23.43 -10.35
N SER A 417 -18.35 24.50 -10.55
CA SER A 417 -18.79 25.88 -10.37
C SER A 417 -19.21 26.50 -11.71
N ASN A 418 -20.51 26.58 -12.01
CA ASN A 418 -21.10 27.10 -13.26
C ASN A 418 -20.96 26.22 -14.52
N SER A 419 -20.58 24.95 -14.39
CA SER A 419 -20.64 24.02 -15.53
C SER A 419 -22.10 23.69 -15.89
N ALA A 420 -22.38 23.52 -17.19
CA ALA A 420 -23.71 23.12 -17.65
C ALA A 420 -24.04 21.67 -17.22
N ILE A 421 -23.02 20.80 -17.21
CA ILE A 421 -23.11 19.40 -16.77
C ILE A 421 -21.96 19.14 -15.80
N ALA A 422 -22.21 18.52 -14.64
CA ALA A 422 -21.10 18.15 -13.75
C ALA A 422 -20.36 16.90 -14.25
N VAL A 423 -21.08 15.78 -14.48
CA VAL A 423 -20.53 14.55 -15.06
C VAL A 423 -21.26 14.21 -16.36
N HIS A 424 -20.50 14.08 -17.45
CA HIS A 424 -21.04 13.80 -18.78
C HIS A 424 -20.48 12.50 -19.36
N PHE A 425 -21.34 11.51 -19.53
CA PHE A 425 -21.04 10.29 -20.25
C PHE A 425 -21.39 10.49 -21.74
N ASP A 426 -20.37 10.69 -22.57
CA ASP A 426 -20.53 11.07 -23.99
C ASP A 426 -19.53 10.32 -24.89
N PRO A 427 -19.82 9.03 -25.18
CA PRO A 427 -18.99 8.22 -26.06
C PRO A 427 -18.97 8.80 -27.48
N THR A 428 -17.76 9.05 -28.02
CA THR A 428 -17.59 9.63 -29.37
C THR A 428 -16.44 9.01 -30.17
N LYS A 429 -15.45 8.42 -29.49
CA LYS A 429 -14.23 7.85 -30.10
C LYS A 429 -14.12 6.35 -29.86
N GLU A 430 -13.31 5.66 -30.65
CA GLU A 430 -13.11 4.21 -30.54
C GLU A 430 -12.26 3.86 -29.31
N LEU A 431 -12.54 2.71 -28.69
CA LEU A 431 -11.72 2.21 -27.58
C LEU A 431 -10.34 1.73 -28.09
N PRO A 432 -9.31 1.71 -27.22
CA PRO A 432 -7.95 1.37 -27.64
C PRO A 432 -7.73 -0.09 -28.07
N LEU A 433 -8.52 -1.06 -27.57
CA LEU A 433 -8.33 -2.49 -27.89
C LEU A 433 -9.45 -3.00 -28.80
N ASP A 434 -10.69 -2.58 -28.58
CA ASP A 434 -11.83 -2.91 -29.42
C ASP A 434 -12.34 -1.66 -30.16
N PRO A 435 -12.43 -1.65 -31.51
CA PRO A 435 -12.82 -0.47 -32.30
C PRO A 435 -14.33 -0.19 -32.23
N VAL A 436 -14.85 -0.03 -31.02
CA VAL A 436 -16.25 0.24 -30.68
C VAL A 436 -16.32 1.59 -30.00
N LYS A 437 -17.37 2.34 -30.30
CA LYS A 437 -17.71 3.59 -29.62
C LYS A 437 -18.92 3.33 -28.73
N ALA A 438 -18.69 3.19 -27.44
CA ALA A 438 -19.74 2.93 -26.47
C ALA A 438 -19.21 3.12 -25.05
N ILE A 439 -20.13 3.27 -24.11
CA ILE A 439 -19.84 2.99 -22.71
C ILE A 439 -20.54 1.68 -22.37
N THR A 440 -19.76 0.63 -22.10
CA THR A 440 -20.30 -0.71 -21.87
C THR A 440 -19.50 -1.54 -20.89
N ALA A 441 -20.15 -2.52 -20.26
CA ALA A 441 -19.52 -3.46 -19.33
C ALA A 441 -18.65 -2.78 -18.25
N SER A 442 -19.04 -1.58 -17.82
CA SER A 442 -18.25 -0.73 -16.92
C SER A 442 -19.02 -0.41 -15.65
N GLN A 443 -18.29 -0.08 -14.58
CA GLN A 443 -18.82 0.33 -13.30
C GLN A 443 -18.28 1.70 -12.93
N PHE A 444 -19.17 2.60 -12.53
CA PHE A 444 -18.83 3.95 -12.09
C PHE A 444 -19.49 4.22 -10.75
N ARG A 445 -18.69 4.50 -9.72
CA ARG A 445 -19.18 4.85 -8.39
C ARG A 445 -18.68 6.23 -8.01
N PHE A 446 -19.61 7.13 -7.70
CA PHE A 446 -19.32 8.45 -7.16
C PHE A 446 -19.97 8.57 -5.80
N LYS A 447 -19.23 9.08 -4.82
CA LYS A 447 -19.79 9.40 -3.51
C LYS A 447 -20.72 10.62 -3.59
N THR A 448 -20.21 11.77 -4.02
CA THR A 448 -21.04 12.98 -4.17
C THR A 448 -20.68 13.73 -5.44
N ILE A 449 -21.71 14.14 -6.20
CA ILE A 449 -21.61 15.03 -7.36
C ILE A 449 -22.46 16.27 -7.11
N GLY A 450 -21.87 17.45 -7.27
CA GLY A 450 -22.52 18.73 -7.02
C GLY A 450 -22.35 19.72 -8.15
N THR A 451 -23.42 20.46 -8.46
CA THR A 451 -23.40 21.62 -9.36
C THR A 451 -23.67 22.88 -8.56
N ASN A 452 -22.71 23.80 -8.49
CA ASN A 452 -22.86 25.08 -7.80
C ASN A 452 -22.85 26.23 -8.83
N GLY A 453 -23.96 26.98 -8.96
CA GLY A 453 -24.14 27.98 -10.02
C GLY A 453 -24.43 27.41 -11.42
N GLY A 454 -24.50 28.29 -12.41
CA GLY A 454 -24.87 27.96 -13.80
C GLY A 454 -26.38 28.08 -14.09
N THR A 455 -26.73 28.03 -15.38
CA THR A 455 -28.11 28.11 -15.88
C THR A 455 -28.61 26.71 -16.23
N ASN A 456 -29.66 26.24 -15.55
CA ASN A 456 -30.26 24.91 -15.76
C ASN A 456 -29.25 23.74 -15.69
N PRO A 457 -28.43 23.63 -14.63
CA PRO A 457 -27.36 22.65 -14.58
C PRO A 457 -27.88 21.21 -14.45
N VAL A 458 -27.12 20.25 -14.97
CA VAL A 458 -27.37 18.81 -14.84
C VAL A 458 -26.24 18.17 -14.02
N CYS A 459 -26.53 17.45 -12.94
CA CYS A 459 -25.45 16.78 -12.19
C CYS A 459 -24.83 15.65 -13.00
N VAL A 460 -25.66 14.76 -13.56
CA VAL A 460 -25.19 13.64 -14.39
C VAL A 460 -25.97 13.59 -15.70
N GLN A 461 -25.26 13.63 -16.82
CA GLN A 461 -25.86 13.46 -18.13
C GLN A 461 -25.30 12.24 -18.85
N PHE A 462 -26.20 11.40 -19.36
CA PHE A 462 -25.92 10.32 -20.29
C PHE A 462 -26.32 10.79 -21.69
N ASN A 463 -25.34 11.02 -22.56
CA ASN A 463 -25.60 11.36 -23.94
C ASN A 463 -25.67 10.10 -24.81
N VAL A 464 -26.86 9.81 -25.32
CA VAL A 464 -27.11 8.72 -26.28
C VAL A 464 -27.52 9.22 -27.67
N GLY A 465 -27.34 10.52 -27.91
CA GLY A 465 -27.48 11.12 -29.24
C GLY A 465 -26.30 10.79 -30.17
N THR A 466 -25.16 10.38 -29.61
CA THR A 466 -23.93 10.06 -30.33
C THR A 466 -23.75 8.55 -30.44
N GLU A 467 -23.62 7.86 -29.30
CA GLU A 467 -23.29 6.43 -29.21
C GLU A 467 -24.05 5.72 -28.08
N GLY A 468 -23.95 4.39 -28.03
CA GLY A 468 -24.70 3.57 -27.06
C GLY A 468 -24.07 3.55 -25.65
N ILE A 469 -24.93 3.50 -24.63
CA ILE A 469 -24.54 3.30 -23.23
C ILE A 469 -25.33 2.10 -22.70
N LEU A 470 -24.67 0.96 -22.52
CA LEU A 470 -25.34 -0.30 -22.24
C LEU A 470 -24.57 -1.25 -21.32
N SER A 471 -25.31 -2.02 -20.53
CA SER A 471 -24.76 -3.08 -19.66
C SER A 471 -23.73 -2.55 -18.65
N ASN A 472 -24.00 -1.37 -18.06
CA ASN A 472 -23.16 -0.73 -17.06
C ASN A 472 -23.81 -0.71 -15.68
N ARG A 473 -23.00 -0.41 -14.66
CA ARG A 473 -23.45 -0.11 -13.31
C ARG A 473 -23.02 1.30 -12.91
N PHE A 474 -23.97 2.15 -12.56
CA PHE A 474 -23.75 3.52 -12.10
C PHE A 474 -24.25 3.67 -10.67
N GLU A 475 -23.41 4.14 -9.77
CA GLU A 475 -23.76 4.39 -8.38
C GLU A 475 -23.40 5.81 -8.00
N PHE A 476 -24.37 6.52 -7.44
CA PHE A 476 -24.24 7.89 -6.97
C PHE A 476 -24.70 7.94 -5.51
N GLY A 477 -23.77 8.21 -4.58
CA GLY A 477 -24.14 8.41 -3.18
C GLY A 477 -25.00 9.66 -3.00
N GLU A 478 -24.71 10.71 -3.76
CA GLU A 478 -25.49 11.95 -3.78
C GLU A 478 -25.32 12.72 -5.10
N THR A 479 -26.42 13.26 -5.63
CA THR A 479 -26.40 14.32 -6.65
C THR A 479 -27.06 15.57 -6.10
N ASN A 480 -26.33 16.69 -6.08
CA ASN A 480 -26.75 17.92 -5.42
C ASN A 480 -26.67 19.17 -6.32
N SER A 481 -27.79 19.86 -6.50
CA SER A 481 -27.85 21.10 -7.28
C SER A 481 -28.06 22.37 -6.44
N PHE A 482 -27.95 22.29 -5.11
CA PHE A 482 -28.01 23.42 -4.17
C PHE A 482 -29.20 24.38 -4.39
N GLY A 483 -30.36 23.87 -4.81
CA GLY A 483 -31.56 24.67 -5.04
C GLY A 483 -31.49 25.59 -6.27
N ILE A 484 -30.61 25.31 -7.25
CA ILE A 484 -30.52 26.10 -8.48
C ILE A 484 -31.79 25.92 -9.31
N ALA A 485 -32.37 27.02 -9.80
CA ALA A 485 -33.53 26.97 -10.69
C ALA A 485 -33.18 26.28 -12.01
N GLY A 486 -34.10 25.50 -12.57
CA GLY A 486 -33.84 24.79 -13.83
C GLY A 486 -33.02 23.50 -13.71
N SER A 487 -32.53 23.18 -12.51
CA SER A 487 -31.61 22.07 -12.28
C SER A 487 -32.25 20.69 -12.45
N ILE A 488 -31.43 19.75 -12.93
CA ILE A 488 -31.76 18.34 -13.09
C ILE A 488 -30.69 17.48 -12.42
N GLY A 489 -31.08 16.43 -11.71
CA GLY A 489 -30.14 15.53 -11.04
C GLY A 489 -29.47 14.62 -12.06
N ILE A 490 -30.26 13.72 -12.65
CA ILE A 490 -29.79 12.77 -13.65
C ILE A 490 -30.61 12.95 -14.94
N GLN A 491 -29.94 13.06 -16.09
CA GLN A 491 -30.59 13.19 -17.39
C GLN A 491 -30.03 12.18 -18.40
N VAL A 492 -30.90 11.42 -19.06
CA VAL A 492 -30.60 10.67 -20.29
C VAL A 492 -31.16 11.44 -21.47
N THR A 493 -30.33 11.74 -22.47
CA THR A 493 -30.79 12.42 -23.71
C THR A 493 -31.61 11.48 -24.59
N ASP A 494 -32.26 12.02 -25.62
CA ASP A 494 -32.90 11.19 -26.63
C ASP A 494 -31.88 10.33 -27.38
N ALA A 495 -32.17 9.04 -27.49
CA ALA A 495 -31.30 8.11 -28.19
C ALA A 495 -31.43 8.24 -29.71
N ALA A 496 -30.29 8.44 -30.39
CA ALA A 496 -30.24 8.51 -31.84
C ALA A 496 -30.58 7.16 -32.50
N VAL A 497 -30.85 7.20 -33.81
CA VAL A 497 -31.12 5.97 -34.58
C VAL A 497 -29.89 5.05 -34.53
N GLY A 498 -30.13 3.80 -34.14
CA GLY A 498 -29.12 2.76 -33.95
C GLY A 498 -28.47 2.75 -32.56
N LYS A 499 -28.73 3.75 -31.71
CA LYS A 499 -28.12 3.88 -30.37
C LYS A 499 -29.13 3.53 -29.27
N VAL A 500 -28.62 3.11 -28.12
CA VAL A 500 -29.45 2.57 -27.03
C VAL A 500 -28.93 3.02 -25.66
N PHE A 501 -29.86 3.25 -24.73
CA PHE A 501 -29.58 3.33 -23.29
C PHE A 501 -30.29 2.15 -22.62
N ARG A 502 -29.59 1.02 -22.45
CA ARG A 502 -30.23 -0.25 -22.07
C ARG A 502 -29.39 -1.11 -21.14
N GLU A 503 -30.06 -1.96 -20.37
CA GLU A 503 -29.42 -2.94 -19.47
C GLU A 503 -28.46 -2.28 -18.45
N ASN A 504 -28.65 -1.00 -18.17
CA ASN A 504 -27.87 -0.31 -17.15
C ASN A 504 -28.56 -0.49 -15.79
N SER A 505 -27.76 -0.60 -14.73
CA SER A 505 -28.22 -0.47 -13.35
C SER A 505 -27.77 0.88 -12.82
N ILE A 506 -28.72 1.71 -12.38
CA ILE A 506 -28.48 3.04 -11.87
C ILE A 506 -29.01 3.11 -10.44
N PHE A 507 -28.10 3.37 -9.51
CA PHE A 507 -28.41 3.58 -8.10
C PHE A 507 -28.08 5.02 -7.72
N CYS A 508 -29.02 5.73 -7.10
CA CYS A 508 -28.80 7.06 -6.54
C CYS A 508 -29.40 7.13 -5.13
N TYR A 509 -28.54 7.21 -4.12
CA TYR A 509 -28.97 7.17 -2.71
C TYR A 509 -29.50 8.51 -2.18
N ASN A 510 -28.98 9.63 -2.69
CA ASN A 510 -29.49 10.95 -2.34
C ASN A 510 -29.61 11.81 -3.60
N LEU A 511 -30.80 11.84 -4.17
CA LEU A 511 -31.16 12.81 -5.19
C LEU A 511 -31.70 14.04 -4.46
N HIS A 512 -30.90 15.12 -4.39
CA HIS A 512 -31.14 16.25 -3.48
C HIS A 512 -30.89 17.62 -4.15
N GLY A 513 -31.71 18.63 -3.83
CA GLY A 513 -31.45 20.03 -4.23
C GLY A 513 -31.75 20.40 -5.69
N GLN A 514 -32.42 19.53 -6.46
CA GLN A 514 -32.93 19.84 -7.80
C GLN A 514 -34.26 20.59 -7.71
N ARG A 515 -34.55 21.44 -8.70
CA ARG A 515 -35.81 22.20 -8.73
C ARG A 515 -36.76 21.85 -9.87
N VAL A 516 -36.27 21.25 -10.96
CA VAL A 516 -37.14 20.82 -12.06
C VAL A 516 -37.36 19.33 -11.99
N VAL A 517 -36.35 18.54 -12.34
CA VAL A 517 -36.50 17.08 -12.39
C VAL A 517 -35.41 16.42 -11.57
N GLY A 518 -35.80 15.45 -10.75
CA GLY A 518 -34.84 14.61 -10.08
C GLY A 518 -34.08 13.76 -11.09
N LEU A 519 -34.82 12.86 -11.74
CA LEU A 519 -34.35 12.01 -12.82
C LEU A 519 -35.20 12.15 -14.08
N ARG A 520 -34.56 12.40 -15.22
CA ARG A 520 -35.17 12.47 -16.54
C ARG A 520 -34.60 11.41 -17.47
N ALA A 521 -35.44 10.51 -17.97
CA ALA A 521 -35.08 9.50 -18.96
C ALA A 521 -35.72 9.81 -20.34
N GLY A 522 -34.96 10.48 -21.22
CA GLY A 522 -35.43 11.02 -22.49
C GLY A 522 -35.85 12.50 -22.38
N ILE A 523 -35.96 13.19 -23.52
CA ILE A 523 -36.35 14.60 -23.62
C ILE A 523 -37.61 14.75 -24.48
N THR A 524 -37.64 14.10 -25.65
CA THR A 524 -38.81 14.09 -26.55
C THR A 524 -39.26 12.67 -26.89
N SER A 525 -38.38 11.67 -26.72
CA SER A 525 -38.67 10.26 -27.00
C SER A 525 -37.76 9.32 -26.22
N GLY A 526 -38.30 8.16 -25.85
CA GLY A 526 -37.56 7.13 -25.10
C GLY A 526 -37.65 5.76 -25.76
N ALA A 527 -37.98 5.69 -27.05
CA ALA A 527 -38.15 4.43 -27.78
C ALA A 527 -36.96 3.46 -27.68
N ARG A 528 -35.75 3.96 -27.38
CA ARG A 528 -34.50 3.19 -27.28
C ARG A 528 -33.84 3.30 -25.90
N ILE A 529 -34.56 3.87 -24.93
CA ILE A 529 -34.19 3.91 -23.51
C ILE A 529 -35.04 2.85 -22.84
N GLY A 530 -34.44 1.76 -22.35
CA GLY A 530 -35.25 0.68 -21.77
C GLY A 530 -34.51 -0.53 -21.22
N GLY A 531 -35.20 -1.37 -20.46
CA GLY A 531 -34.58 -2.55 -19.84
C GLY A 531 -33.51 -2.19 -18.81
N ASN A 532 -33.59 -0.99 -18.23
CA ASN A 532 -32.71 -0.53 -17.17
C ASN A 532 -33.34 -0.79 -15.81
N ILE A 533 -32.48 -0.86 -14.79
CA ILE A 533 -32.88 -0.90 -13.39
C ILE A 533 -32.51 0.43 -12.77
N TRP A 534 -33.50 1.10 -12.18
CA TRP A 534 -33.34 2.36 -11.47
C TRP A 534 -33.69 2.15 -10.01
N ASP A 535 -32.80 2.52 -9.11
CA ASP A 535 -33.06 2.53 -7.67
C ASP A 535 -32.68 3.91 -7.12
N VAL A 536 -33.70 4.72 -6.86
CA VAL A 536 -33.56 6.16 -6.65
C VAL A 536 -34.24 6.57 -5.36
N PHE A 537 -33.48 7.26 -4.53
CA PHE A 537 -33.93 7.82 -3.26
C PHE A 537 -33.86 9.35 -3.37
N GLN A 538 -35.04 9.97 -3.50
CA GLN A 538 -35.23 11.40 -3.61
C GLN A 538 -35.54 12.01 -2.23
N PHE A 539 -34.76 13.02 -1.86
CA PHE A 539 -35.02 13.87 -0.69
C PHE A 539 -35.17 15.33 -1.12
N ALA A 540 -36.40 15.88 -1.06
CA ALA A 540 -36.66 17.29 -1.35
C ALA A 540 -36.49 18.16 -0.09
N ASN A 541 -35.27 18.64 0.17
CA ASN A 541 -34.94 19.49 1.35
C ASN A 541 -34.44 20.90 0.99
N GLN A 542 -34.36 21.28 -0.30
CA GLN A 542 -33.89 22.61 -0.74
C GLN A 542 -34.72 23.19 -1.89
N GLY A 543 -36.02 23.43 -1.63
CA GLY A 543 -36.98 24.00 -2.57
C GLY A 543 -37.91 22.99 -3.24
N ALA A 544 -38.99 23.49 -3.84
CA ALA A 544 -39.99 22.65 -4.51
C ALA A 544 -39.41 21.99 -5.76
N LEU A 545 -39.61 20.68 -5.86
CA LEU A 545 -39.26 19.87 -7.03
C LEU A 545 -40.49 19.72 -7.92
N THR A 546 -40.33 19.85 -9.23
CA THR A 546 -41.46 19.64 -10.15
C THR A 546 -41.75 18.15 -10.27
N THR A 547 -40.79 17.37 -10.74
CA THR A 547 -40.98 15.93 -10.95
C THR A 547 -39.84 15.12 -10.35
N THR A 548 -40.14 14.06 -9.59
CA THR A 548 -39.07 13.17 -9.10
C THR A 548 -38.51 12.29 -10.23
N PHE A 549 -39.38 11.54 -10.92
CA PHE A 549 -38.98 10.68 -12.03
C PHE A 549 -39.83 10.98 -13.27
N LEU A 550 -39.20 11.53 -14.30
CA LEU A 550 -39.78 11.83 -15.60
C LEU A 550 -39.23 10.85 -16.64
N THR A 551 -40.08 10.15 -17.37
CA THR A 551 -39.59 9.19 -18.37
C THR A 551 -40.43 9.11 -19.63
N TRP A 552 -39.72 8.96 -20.75
CA TRP A 552 -40.21 8.48 -22.03
C TRP A 552 -39.80 7.02 -22.30
N GLY A 553 -38.92 6.46 -21.45
CA GLY A 553 -38.32 5.14 -21.56
C GLY A 553 -39.31 4.00 -21.39
N ARG A 554 -38.86 2.78 -21.70
CA ARG A 554 -39.74 1.62 -21.85
C ARG A 554 -39.17 0.38 -21.19
N ASN A 555 -40.02 -0.45 -20.60
CA ASN A 555 -39.63 -1.72 -19.98
C ASN A 555 -38.52 -1.59 -18.93
N ASP A 556 -38.45 -0.44 -18.24
CA ASP A 556 -37.55 -0.25 -17.11
C ASP A 556 -38.18 -0.80 -15.82
N ILE A 557 -37.33 -1.20 -14.88
CA ILE A 557 -37.71 -1.52 -13.50
C ILE A 557 -37.23 -0.39 -12.61
N ILE A 558 -38.14 0.24 -11.86
CA ILE A 558 -37.86 1.41 -11.05
C ILE A 558 -38.26 1.13 -9.61
N ARG A 559 -37.31 1.24 -8.69
CA ARG A 559 -37.58 1.46 -7.27
C ARG A 559 -37.40 2.95 -6.99
N LEU A 560 -38.43 3.58 -6.46
CA LEU A 560 -38.44 5.00 -6.17
C LEU A 560 -38.85 5.24 -4.73
N VAL A 561 -37.98 5.86 -3.95
CA VAL A 561 -38.32 6.43 -2.64
C VAL A 561 -38.39 7.94 -2.81
N ALA A 562 -39.56 8.53 -2.54
CA ALA A 562 -39.76 9.96 -2.61
C ALA A 562 -40.15 10.52 -1.24
N SER A 563 -39.25 11.30 -0.63
CA SER A 563 -39.52 12.02 0.61
C SER A 563 -39.39 13.53 0.43
N ALA A 564 -40.13 14.25 1.25
CA ALA A 564 -40.12 15.69 1.33
C ALA A 564 -40.18 16.13 2.80
N ASP A 565 -39.08 16.69 3.30
CA ASP A 565 -38.98 17.07 4.71
C ASP A 565 -39.55 18.47 5.00
N ALA A 566 -39.61 19.34 3.97
CA ALA A 566 -40.16 20.71 4.08
C ALA A 566 -40.65 21.34 2.76
N HIS A 567 -40.56 20.63 1.62
CA HIS A 567 -40.87 21.20 0.30
C HIS A 567 -41.75 20.31 -0.57
N THR A 568 -42.55 20.93 -1.46
CA THR A 568 -43.48 20.18 -2.32
C THR A 568 -42.79 19.47 -3.48
N VAL A 569 -43.22 18.24 -3.74
CA VAL A 569 -43.01 17.53 -5.00
C VAL A 569 -44.31 17.61 -5.79
N THR A 570 -44.30 18.25 -6.96
CA THR A 570 -45.55 18.42 -7.74
C THR A 570 -46.02 17.09 -8.29
N GLU A 571 -45.11 16.35 -8.93
CA GLU A 571 -45.36 15.05 -9.53
C GLU A 571 -44.27 14.06 -9.07
N CYS A 572 -44.63 12.96 -8.41
CA CYS A 572 -43.62 11.96 -8.08
C CYS A 572 -43.17 11.24 -9.36
N ILE A 573 -44.11 10.72 -10.14
CA ILE A 573 -43.83 10.10 -11.45
C ILE A 573 -44.53 10.88 -12.55
N LYS A 574 -43.82 11.18 -13.64
CA LYS A 574 -44.41 11.63 -14.89
C LYS A 574 -44.02 10.67 -16.02
N LEU A 575 -45.04 10.05 -16.63
CA LEU A 575 -44.89 9.16 -17.77
C LEU A 575 -45.28 9.92 -19.03
N GLU A 576 -44.35 10.07 -19.96
CA GLU A 576 -44.58 10.82 -21.19
C GLU A 576 -45.01 9.90 -22.34
N ALA A 577 -45.40 10.47 -23.49
CA ALA A 577 -46.13 9.78 -24.56
C ALA A 577 -45.56 8.40 -24.97
N SER A 578 -44.23 8.24 -25.05
CA SER A 578 -43.61 6.98 -25.46
C SER A 578 -43.34 5.98 -24.31
N ALA A 579 -43.59 6.37 -23.06
CA ALA A 579 -43.33 5.51 -21.91
C ALA A 579 -44.26 4.30 -21.92
N ALA A 580 -43.71 3.10 -21.82
CA ALA A 580 -44.50 1.87 -21.94
C ALA A 580 -43.84 0.69 -21.24
N GLY A 581 -44.64 -0.18 -20.61
CA GLY A 581 -44.16 -1.42 -20.00
C GLY A 581 -43.24 -1.24 -18.80
N ASN A 582 -43.09 -0.04 -18.26
CA ASN A 582 -42.26 0.20 -17.07
C ASN A 582 -42.95 -0.34 -15.82
N VAL A 583 -42.17 -0.79 -14.83
CA VAL A 583 -42.66 -1.23 -13.52
C VAL A 583 -42.06 -0.35 -12.44
N PHE A 584 -42.89 0.42 -11.76
CA PHE A 584 -42.49 1.27 -10.63
C PHE A 584 -42.88 0.61 -9.32
N THR A 585 -41.97 0.58 -8.35
CA THR A 585 -42.25 0.36 -6.94
C THR A 585 -41.98 1.66 -6.22
N VAL A 586 -43.02 2.28 -5.66
CA VAL A 586 -42.93 3.63 -5.09
C VAL A 586 -43.20 3.58 -3.59
N VAL A 587 -42.31 4.16 -2.81
CA VAL A 587 -42.52 4.50 -1.40
C VAL A 587 -42.51 6.02 -1.31
N SER A 588 -43.65 6.62 -0.98
CA SER A 588 -43.77 8.08 -0.82
C SER A 588 -44.10 8.43 0.63
N TRP A 589 -43.33 9.35 1.22
CA TRP A 589 -43.58 9.85 2.57
C TRP A 589 -44.61 11.01 2.46
N PRO A 590 -45.74 10.97 3.17
CA PRO A 590 -47.00 11.59 2.75
C PRO A 590 -47.15 13.09 3.02
N VAL A 591 -46.11 13.82 3.40
CA VAL A 591 -46.33 15.21 3.84
C VAL A 591 -46.46 16.21 2.69
N LEU A 592 -45.85 16.00 1.50
CA LEU A 592 -45.78 17.09 0.48
C LEU A 592 -45.73 16.65 -1.02
N VAL A 593 -46.16 15.45 -1.40
CA VAL A 593 -46.32 15.05 -2.82
C VAL A 593 -47.73 15.38 -3.31
N THR A 594 -47.86 16.23 -4.34
CA THR A 594 -49.19 16.68 -4.83
C THR A 594 -49.85 15.67 -5.78
N THR A 595 -49.09 15.14 -6.73
CA THR A 595 -49.54 14.13 -7.70
C THR A 595 -48.59 12.95 -7.66
N LEU A 596 -49.09 11.77 -7.30
CA LEU A 596 -48.23 10.58 -7.26
C LEU A 596 -47.80 10.15 -8.67
N VAL A 597 -48.73 10.14 -9.62
CA VAL A 597 -48.47 9.75 -11.01
C VAL A 597 -49.22 10.67 -11.97
N ASN A 598 -48.48 11.36 -12.83
CA ASN A 598 -49.01 12.01 -14.03
C ASN A 598 -48.71 11.13 -15.24
N ASP A 599 -49.68 10.31 -15.65
CA ASP A 599 -49.54 9.43 -16.80
C ASP A 599 -50.06 10.09 -18.08
N GLN A 600 -49.14 10.48 -18.97
CA GLN A 600 -49.37 10.96 -20.34
C GLN A 600 -48.95 9.94 -21.41
N ALA A 601 -48.60 8.71 -21.03
CA ALA A 601 -48.23 7.65 -21.95
C ALA A 601 -49.38 7.28 -22.88
N THR A 602 -49.11 7.15 -24.18
CA THR A 602 -50.13 6.75 -25.15
C THR A 602 -50.55 5.29 -24.97
N ALA A 603 -49.60 4.42 -24.61
CA ALA A 603 -49.83 2.98 -24.51
C ALA A 603 -50.50 2.54 -23.20
N LYS A 604 -50.47 3.36 -22.14
CA LYS A 604 -51.05 3.07 -20.80
C LYS A 604 -50.70 1.68 -20.26
N SER A 605 -49.48 1.20 -20.52
CA SER A 605 -49.00 -0.14 -20.16
C SER A 605 -47.97 -0.14 -19.03
N ASN A 606 -47.80 0.99 -18.34
CA ASN A 606 -46.90 1.11 -17.20
C ASN A 606 -47.60 0.62 -15.94
N THR A 607 -46.89 -0.09 -15.08
CA THR A 607 -47.40 -0.62 -13.82
C THR A 607 -46.82 0.19 -12.67
N ILE A 608 -47.68 0.76 -11.84
CA ILE A 608 -47.26 1.47 -10.61
C ILE A 608 -47.68 0.64 -9.41
N ILE A 609 -46.70 0.18 -8.65
CA ILE A 609 -46.85 -0.58 -7.40
C ILE A 609 -46.55 0.40 -6.27
N THR A 610 -47.59 0.98 -5.67
CA THR A 610 -47.46 2.03 -4.63
C THR A 610 -47.32 1.45 -3.21
N ALA A 611 -46.80 0.23 -3.10
CA ALA A 611 -46.96 -0.67 -1.95
C ALA A 611 -48.44 -1.01 -1.69
N THR A 612 -48.81 -2.28 -1.91
CA THR A 612 -50.18 -2.76 -1.67
C THR A 612 -50.52 -2.89 -0.18
N VAL A 613 -49.59 -2.55 0.72
CA VAL A 613 -49.78 -2.44 2.18
C VAL A 613 -48.75 -1.44 2.72
N HIS A 614 -49.19 -0.22 3.05
CA HIS A 614 -48.38 0.82 3.70
C HIS A 614 -49.16 1.42 4.85
N VAL A 615 -48.48 1.59 5.98
CA VAL A 615 -49.00 2.21 7.18
C VAL A 615 -47.96 3.17 7.72
N GLU A 616 -48.38 4.39 8.03
CA GLU A 616 -47.60 5.39 8.73
C GLU A 616 -48.46 6.08 9.77
N ALA A 617 -47.95 6.16 10.99
CA ALA A 617 -48.62 6.82 12.09
C ALA A 617 -47.62 7.51 13.01
N ASN A 618 -48.05 8.58 13.65
CA ASN A 618 -47.26 9.32 14.62
C ASN A 618 -48.12 9.76 15.81
N LYS A 619 -47.47 10.42 16.77
CA LYS A 619 -48.11 10.95 17.99
C LYS A 619 -48.67 12.37 17.85
N ASN A 620 -48.50 13.03 16.69
CA ASN A 620 -48.86 14.43 16.45
C ASN A 620 -48.49 15.39 17.61
N GLY A 621 -47.27 15.26 18.14
CA GLY A 621 -46.78 16.08 19.27
C GLY A 621 -47.36 15.74 20.65
N THR A 622 -48.16 14.68 20.79
CA THR A 622 -48.67 14.21 22.10
C THR A 622 -47.74 13.18 22.74
N ASN A 623 -47.64 13.20 24.08
CA ASN A 623 -46.82 12.21 24.80
C ASN A 623 -47.58 10.88 24.96
N GLN A 624 -46.86 9.76 24.95
CA GLN A 624 -47.39 8.49 25.44
C GLN A 624 -47.68 8.60 26.94
N THR A 625 -48.87 8.18 27.37
CA THR A 625 -49.26 8.10 28.78
C THR A 625 -49.21 6.65 29.27
N GLY A 626 -49.16 6.46 30.59
CA GLY A 626 -49.22 5.12 31.21
C GLY A 626 -47.94 4.28 31.09
N VAL A 627 -46.81 4.88 30.71
CA VAL A 627 -45.52 4.18 30.65
C VAL A 627 -45.02 3.89 32.06
N VAL A 628 -44.74 2.61 32.36
CA VAL A 628 -44.21 2.16 33.65
C VAL A 628 -42.80 1.61 33.45
N THR A 629 -41.86 2.02 34.30
CA THR A 629 -40.46 1.56 34.24
C THR A 629 -40.38 0.04 34.29
N ALA A 630 -39.49 -0.53 33.45
CA ALA A 630 -39.29 -1.98 33.30
C ALA A 630 -40.51 -2.79 32.83
N THR A 631 -41.60 -2.13 32.41
CA THR A 631 -42.78 -2.77 31.82
C THR A 631 -42.89 -2.35 30.36
N GLN A 632 -42.94 -3.33 29.45
CA GLN A 632 -43.16 -3.03 28.04
C GLN A 632 -44.58 -2.52 27.84
N THR A 633 -44.70 -1.35 27.21
CA THR A 633 -45.98 -0.67 27.00
C THR A 633 -46.19 -0.52 25.51
N ASP A 634 -47.35 -0.93 24.99
CA ASP A 634 -47.68 -0.73 23.59
C ASP A 634 -47.71 0.76 23.24
N VAL A 635 -47.06 1.10 22.14
CA VAL A 635 -47.05 2.47 21.65
C VAL A 635 -48.36 2.71 20.92
N THR A 636 -49.13 3.69 21.38
CA THR A 636 -50.35 4.13 20.69
C THR A 636 -50.01 5.25 19.73
N PHE A 637 -50.61 5.31 18.55
CA PHE A 637 -50.41 6.37 17.58
C PHE A 637 -51.73 7.10 17.39
N SER A 638 -51.77 8.37 17.81
CA SER A 638 -52.99 9.18 17.82
C SER A 638 -53.30 9.84 16.49
N ASN A 639 -52.37 9.75 15.53
CA ASN A 639 -52.51 10.35 14.21
C ASN A 639 -51.94 9.39 13.17
N GLU A 640 -52.83 8.76 12.42
CA GLU A 640 -52.51 7.94 11.26
C GLU A 640 -52.34 8.86 10.05
N LEU A 641 -51.14 8.84 9.46
CA LEU A 641 -50.80 9.62 8.27
C LEU A 641 -51.18 8.86 6.99
N SER A 642 -51.08 7.53 7.03
CA SER A 642 -51.41 6.64 5.92
C SER A 642 -51.77 5.26 6.47
N ASP A 643 -52.86 4.68 5.99
CA ASP A 643 -53.11 3.23 6.07
C ASP A 643 -53.86 2.82 4.81
N THR A 644 -53.12 2.20 3.89
CA THR A 644 -53.64 1.89 2.55
C THR A 644 -54.75 0.84 2.55
N LEU A 645 -54.80 -0.05 3.55
CA LEU A 645 -55.76 -1.16 3.60
C LEU A 645 -56.55 -1.23 4.91
N SER A 646 -56.46 -0.20 5.75
CA SER A 646 -57.11 -0.16 7.07
C SER A 646 -56.74 -1.36 7.93
N ASN A 647 -55.46 -1.74 7.88
CA ASN A 647 -54.90 -2.91 8.56
C ASN A 647 -54.00 -2.53 9.75
N PHE A 648 -54.05 -1.27 10.19
CA PHE A 648 -53.51 -0.76 11.43
C PHE A 648 -54.61 -0.18 12.31
N ASP A 649 -54.59 -0.48 13.60
CA ASP A 649 -55.64 -0.05 14.53
C ASP A 649 -55.22 1.11 15.45
N GLY A 650 -54.07 1.75 15.13
CA GLY A 650 -53.44 2.76 15.98
C GLY A 650 -52.44 2.17 16.99
N THR A 651 -52.34 0.85 17.12
CA THR A 651 -51.32 0.17 17.93
C THR A 651 -50.63 -0.98 17.19
N THR A 652 -51.43 -1.77 16.48
CA THR A 652 -51.05 -3.06 15.93
C THR A 652 -51.32 -3.07 14.44
N PHE A 653 -50.33 -3.52 13.67
CA PHE A 653 -50.44 -3.75 12.24
C PHE A 653 -50.76 -5.22 12.00
N THR A 654 -51.82 -5.54 11.27
CA THR A 654 -52.12 -6.92 10.85
C THR A 654 -51.76 -7.10 9.38
N ALA A 655 -50.83 -8.00 9.07
CA ALA A 655 -50.41 -8.26 7.70
C ALA A 655 -51.59 -8.82 6.87
N PRO A 656 -52.05 -8.15 5.80
CA PRO A 656 -53.21 -8.61 5.03
C PRO A 656 -52.84 -9.67 4.00
N LEU A 657 -51.55 -9.80 3.68
CA LEU A 657 -51.01 -10.73 2.69
C LEU A 657 -49.66 -11.29 3.18
N PRO A 658 -49.24 -12.49 2.73
CA PRO A 658 -47.90 -12.96 2.98
C PRO A 658 -46.87 -12.14 2.20
N GLY A 659 -45.77 -11.72 2.83
CA GLY A 659 -44.77 -10.86 2.18
C GLY A 659 -43.55 -10.55 3.04
N ILE A 660 -42.65 -9.75 2.49
CA ILE A 660 -41.59 -9.09 3.27
C ILE A 660 -42.04 -7.65 3.49
N TYR A 661 -42.08 -7.24 4.75
CA TYR A 661 -42.49 -5.92 5.21
C TYR A 661 -41.28 -5.21 5.80
N GLU A 662 -41.11 -3.94 5.48
CA GLU A 662 -40.11 -3.09 6.13
C GLU A 662 -40.81 -2.31 7.24
N ILE A 663 -40.36 -2.51 8.47
CA ILE A 663 -40.91 -1.86 9.66
C ILE A 663 -39.84 -0.96 10.25
N ALA A 664 -40.14 0.34 10.32
CA ALA A 664 -39.28 1.35 10.94
C ALA A 664 -40.06 2.10 12.02
N ALA A 665 -39.44 2.33 13.17
CA ALA A 665 -40.04 3.08 14.28
C ALA A 665 -38.99 3.92 15.01
N ARG A 666 -39.41 5.11 15.47
CA ARG A 666 -38.61 5.97 16.34
C ARG A 666 -39.46 6.40 17.53
N THR A 667 -38.96 6.15 18.74
CA THR A 667 -39.50 6.75 19.96
C THR A 667 -38.51 7.79 20.47
N SER A 668 -38.99 8.83 21.15
CA SER A 668 -38.13 9.90 21.67
C SER A 668 -38.72 10.51 22.93
N TRP A 669 -37.86 11.07 23.79
CA TRP A 669 -38.25 11.87 24.94
C TRP A 669 -37.91 13.34 24.71
N VAL A 670 -38.81 14.24 25.16
CA VAL A 670 -38.71 15.70 24.89
C VAL A 670 -38.11 16.49 26.07
N GLY A 671 -37.86 15.85 27.22
CA GLY A 671 -37.21 16.47 28.39
C GLY A 671 -36.96 15.46 29.51
N THR A 672 -35.80 15.54 30.18
CA THR A 672 -35.34 14.54 31.16
C THR A 672 -35.84 14.83 32.57
N GLY A 673 -36.73 13.98 33.09
CA GLY A 673 -36.84 13.73 34.53
C GLY A 673 -36.13 12.44 34.97
N ASP A 674 -35.86 11.52 34.04
CA ASP A 674 -35.41 10.18 34.36
C ASP A 674 -34.12 9.81 33.60
N GLN A 675 -33.11 9.35 34.33
CA GLN A 675 -31.82 8.87 33.80
C GLN A 675 -31.93 7.42 33.29
N ALA A 676 -33.08 7.06 32.70
CA ALA A 676 -33.45 5.69 32.38
C ALA A 676 -33.10 5.31 30.93
N HIS A 677 -32.99 3.99 30.68
CA HIS A 677 -32.79 3.41 29.36
C HIS A 677 -34.12 3.44 28.58
N LEU A 678 -34.18 4.14 27.45
CA LEU A 678 -35.32 4.06 26.51
C LEU A 678 -35.10 2.90 25.56
N THR A 679 -36.08 2.01 25.47
CA THR A 679 -36.03 0.84 24.58
C THR A 679 -37.25 0.85 23.65
N THR A 680 -37.01 0.73 22.34
CA THR A 680 -38.02 0.51 21.31
C THR A 680 -37.88 -0.91 20.78
N SER A 681 -38.98 -1.67 20.72
CA SER A 681 -38.96 -3.05 20.23
C SER A 681 -40.04 -3.26 19.18
N ILE A 682 -39.74 -4.08 18.18
CA ILE A 682 -40.72 -4.58 17.21
C ILE A 682 -41.18 -5.95 17.72
N TRP A 683 -42.49 -6.10 17.87
CA TRP A 683 -43.14 -7.33 18.25
C TRP A 683 -43.70 -8.05 17.02
N LYS A 684 -43.72 -9.38 17.07
CA LYS A 684 -44.40 -10.23 16.10
C LYS A 684 -45.18 -11.30 16.85
N ASN A 685 -46.49 -11.37 16.66
CA ASN A 685 -47.40 -12.35 17.26
C ASN A 685 -47.18 -12.51 18.78
N GLY A 686 -47.02 -11.40 19.50
CA GLY A 686 -46.84 -11.39 20.95
C GLY A 686 -45.42 -11.77 21.44
N SER A 687 -44.41 -11.80 20.56
CA SER A 687 -43.00 -12.00 20.94
C SER A 687 -42.12 -10.87 20.41
N ILE A 688 -41.11 -10.48 21.19
CA ILE A 688 -40.10 -9.50 20.75
C ILE A 688 -39.28 -10.09 19.62
N LEU A 689 -39.29 -9.45 18.46
CA LEU A 689 -38.51 -9.84 17.29
C LEU A 689 -37.20 -9.07 17.21
N ALA A 690 -37.22 -7.78 17.53
CA ALA A 690 -36.04 -6.93 17.51
C ALA A 690 -36.19 -5.78 18.51
N GLU A 691 -35.08 -5.29 19.01
CA GLU A 691 -35.03 -4.25 20.03
C GLU A 691 -33.87 -3.30 19.76
N SER A 692 -34.08 -2.02 20.06
CA SER A 692 -33.05 -0.98 20.03
C SER A 692 -33.23 -0.07 21.23
N GLY A 693 -32.14 0.26 21.89
CA GLY A 693 -32.16 1.08 23.10
C GLY A 693 -31.14 2.21 23.06
N VAL A 694 -31.41 3.26 23.83
CA VAL A 694 -30.52 4.40 24.02
C VAL A 694 -30.39 4.71 25.50
N TYR A 695 -29.15 4.79 25.98
CA TYR A 695 -28.82 5.24 27.33
C TYR A 695 -28.64 6.76 27.34
N ALA A 696 -29.26 7.45 28.29
CA ALA A 696 -29.02 8.86 28.50
C ALA A 696 -27.68 9.08 29.22
N SER A 697 -26.68 9.64 28.54
CA SER A 697 -25.47 10.17 29.18
C SER A 697 -25.70 11.64 29.56
N SER A 698 -26.12 11.87 30.81
CA SER A 698 -26.31 13.19 31.46
C SER A 698 -27.42 14.10 30.89
N ALA A 699 -27.95 14.96 31.76
CA ALA A 699 -29.12 15.80 31.52
C ALA A 699 -28.85 16.87 30.44
N GLY A 700 -29.73 16.99 29.44
CA GLY A 700 -29.79 18.19 28.61
C GLY A 700 -30.30 18.11 27.17
N GLY A 701 -30.73 16.96 26.62
CA GLY A 701 -31.17 16.90 25.22
C GLY A 701 -32.23 15.83 24.93
N ALA A 702 -33.04 16.06 23.89
CA ALA A 702 -33.98 15.06 23.38
C ALA A 702 -33.21 13.86 22.80
N GLN A 703 -33.49 12.66 23.33
CA GLN A 703 -32.88 11.40 22.90
C GLN A 703 -33.97 10.50 22.30
N GLY A 704 -33.59 9.61 21.37
CA GLY A 704 -34.55 8.71 20.74
C GLY A 704 -33.97 7.40 20.28
N ALA A 705 -34.72 6.31 20.47
CA ALA A 705 -34.37 4.97 20.01
C ALA A 705 -35.08 4.69 18.68
N THR A 706 -34.28 4.46 17.64
CA THR A 706 -34.75 4.15 16.28
C THR A 706 -34.47 2.68 15.95
N ILE A 707 -35.42 2.01 15.33
CA ILE A 707 -35.28 0.63 14.88
C ILE A 707 -35.83 0.48 13.46
N CYS A 708 -35.15 -0.29 12.61
CA CYS A 708 -35.63 -0.67 11.28
C CYS A 708 -35.30 -2.14 10.98
N ARG A 709 -36.27 -2.90 10.47
CA ARG A 709 -36.13 -4.31 10.10
C ARG A 709 -37.00 -4.67 8.90
N SER A 710 -36.45 -5.49 8.00
CA SER A 710 -37.22 -6.22 7.00
C SER A 710 -37.65 -7.57 7.59
N ILE A 711 -38.96 -7.84 7.64
CA ILE A 711 -39.55 -8.96 8.33
C ILE A 711 -40.46 -9.72 7.37
N ARG A 712 -40.34 -11.05 7.36
CA ARG A 712 -41.28 -11.89 6.63
C ARG A 712 -42.53 -12.14 7.47
N LEU A 713 -43.69 -11.74 6.95
CA LEU A 713 -44.99 -11.94 7.57
C LEU A 713 -45.85 -12.87 6.72
N ALA A 714 -46.65 -13.71 7.38
CA ALA A 714 -47.79 -14.39 6.78
C ALA A 714 -49.02 -13.49 6.88
N ALA A 715 -50.06 -13.77 6.08
CA ALA A 715 -51.35 -13.09 6.28
C ALA A 715 -51.90 -13.40 7.68
N GLY A 716 -52.31 -12.37 8.41
CA GLY A 716 -52.78 -12.42 9.79
C GLY A 716 -51.71 -12.29 10.86
N ASP A 717 -50.42 -12.26 10.51
CA ASP A 717 -49.37 -11.93 11.49
C ASP A 717 -49.55 -10.48 11.99
N THR A 718 -49.36 -10.25 13.28
CA THR A 718 -49.45 -8.95 13.96
C THR A 718 -48.12 -8.46 14.51
#